data_AF-A0A328XPV5-F1
#
_entry.id   AF-A0A328XPV5-F1
#
_cell.length_a   1.000
_cell.length_b   1.000
_cell.length_c   1.000
_cell.angle_alpha   90.00
_cell.angle_beta   90.00
_cell.angle_gamma   90.00
#
_symmetry.space_group_name_H-M   'P 1'
#
loop_
_entity.id
_entity.type
_entity.pdbx_description
1 polymer ?
#
loop_
_entity_poly.entity_id
_entity_poly.type
_entity_poly.pdbx_seq_one_letter_code
_entity_poly.pdbx_strand_id
1 'polypeptide(L)'
;MSPPVGPPRRQHLIGAWLLLSGLSLFGGAFLALWLESRLAPAGAERIALWGGCLVGAGLLFLLGLLLERRLFAPLRHLQVQIARMVASPDARDDYRPEGWLSGLGPDLLRLREHWRQDRSQLAGAHAAGARGAARIRQELEALLQVLDTPLLLCDRHRRLLLFNQAAEALFSEHPGFGLGKRLEGLFDLASLSEALDRLPADGTSRELLVPLKDRWLHGCLRRVPNSDHETLITLTDSTAAWHCEMDTRVRLAECLTAVRRHGAGLSSAAEALGHLQSSTHATNQATNQATNQATNRATGHTHDQETQLPAAPSIPSHEALPAASLGSREAPLSSRLADIIDEESQGLGQAIDQLGKSLEALQRQGERLAPLWSNDLWQALNDRLAGSSLVLTPIGMPAWFKADAPALLVMLEALTSRLGELAEVRHLDAEVCLGNRRVYLDLIWLGTPMTQHQLAGWKALRLDALPLSPRIEDLLHQHDSDLWSLQDPDGRHARLRCPLPAVERVGAPLTRPSPRPEFHDFGIADLPPPEAELAACPLAQLEVVAFDTETTGLALRQDDRVISIGACRIVNGRLLADDTFDVRVDPGRPIPPASTAIHGLTDSDVLGAPPLSQALPRFRDYLGDAVILAHNAAFDLLALQSPGAEVALNMPVLDTLLLSRALDPSLDGHDLDSLADRYALSFAEGTRHTALGDARVTAELWLAMRTRLEARGVQTLADALALQSSAFDHQDASA
;
A
#
# COMPACT_ATOMS: atom_id res chain seq x y z
N MET A 1 -19.31 30.20 -43.14
CA MET A 1 -19.01 29.18 -44.16
C MET A 1 -20.32 28.80 -44.83
N SER A 2 -20.50 29.15 -46.11
CA SER A 2 -21.65 28.70 -46.90
C SER A 2 -21.59 27.17 -47.05
N PRO A 3 -22.72 26.45 -46.99
CA PRO A 3 -22.72 25.00 -47.19
C PRO A 3 -22.16 24.68 -48.58
N PRO A 4 -21.38 23.59 -48.75
CA PRO A 4 -20.87 23.21 -50.05
C PRO A 4 -22.04 23.02 -51.00
N VAL A 5 -22.00 23.72 -52.14
CA VAL A 5 -22.97 23.56 -53.21
C VAL A 5 -22.82 22.13 -53.73
N GLY A 6 -23.67 21.23 -53.23
CA GLY A 6 -23.69 19.85 -53.68
C GLY A 6 -23.98 19.77 -55.19
N PRO A 7 -23.55 18.68 -55.85
CA PRO A 7 -23.80 18.50 -57.28
C PRO A 7 -25.30 18.62 -57.60
N PRO A 8 -25.66 19.16 -58.78
CA PRO A 8 -27.05 19.41 -59.15
C PRO A 8 -27.88 18.12 -59.07
N ARG A 9 -29.03 18.19 -58.38
CA ARG A 9 -29.95 17.06 -58.24
C ARG A 9 -30.32 16.50 -59.62
N ARG A 10 -30.27 15.18 -59.80
CA ARG A 10 -30.59 14.46 -61.06
C ARG A 10 -31.88 14.94 -61.75
N GLN A 11 -32.91 15.29 -60.97
CA GLN A 11 -34.16 15.83 -61.51
C GLN A 11 -33.93 17.13 -62.32
N HIS A 12 -32.99 17.97 -61.90
CA HIS A 12 -32.60 19.17 -62.62
C HIS A 12 -31.77 18.83 -63.87
N LEU A 13 -30.91 17.82 -63.84
CA LEU A 13 -30.12 17.41 -65.01
C LEU A 13 -30.99 16.75 -66.10
N ILE A 14 -31.94 15.89 -65.70
CA ILE A 14 -32.91 15.28 -66.63
C ILE A 14 -33.87 16.35 -67.15
N GLY A 15 -34.35 17.24 -66.28
CA GLY A 15 -35.18 18.37 -66.67
C GLY A 15 -34.47 19.28 -67.67
N ALA A 16 -33.20 19.61 -67.42
CA ALA A 16 -32.38 20.40 -68.33
C ALA A 16 -32.14 19.67 -69.66
N TRP A 17 -31.85 18.36 -69.64
CA TRP A 17 -31.68 17.56 -70.85
C TRP A 17 -32.97 17.49 -71.70
N LEU A 18 -34.13 17.22 -71.09
CA LEU A 18 -35.42 17.20 -71.77
C LEU A 18 -35.80 18.58 -72.32
N LEU A 19 -35.47 19.65 -71.59
CA LEU A 19 -35.70 21.02 -72.03
C LEU A 19 -34.78 21.38 -73.21
N LEU A 20 -33.50 21.02 -73.15
CA LEU A 20 -32.53 21.21 -74.24
C LEU A 20 -32.90 20.41 -75.49
N SER A 21 -33.34 19.15 -75.34
CA SER A 21 -33.78 18.34 -76.47
C SER A 21 -35.08 18.87 -77.07
N GLY A 22 -36.03 19.32 -76.24
CA GLY A 22 -37.27 19.96 -76.69
C GLY A 22 -37.03 21.29 -77.40
N LEU A 23 -36.16 22.15 -76.87
CA LEU A 23 -35.81 23.43 -77.48
C LEU A 23 -35.07 23.23 -78.81
N SER A 24 -34.17 22.23 -78.87
CA SER A 24 -33.49 21.85 -80.11
C SER A 24 -34.46 21.30 -81.15
N LEU A 25 -35.46 20.52 -80.74
CA LEU A 25 -36.49 20.00 -81.65
C LEU A 25 -37.35 21.13 -82.20
N PHE A 26 -37.79 22.05 -81.34
CA PHE A 26 -38.58 23.22 -81.73
C PHE A 26 -37.79 24.14 -82.68
N GLY A 27 -36.53 24.44 -82.34
CA GLY A 27 -35.63 25.22 -83.19
C GLY A 27 -35.39 24.55 -84.55
N GLY A 28 -35.18 23.23 -84.57
CA GLY A 28 -35.03 22.45 -85.80
C GLY A 28 -36.30 22.45 -86.67
N ALA A 29 -37.48 22.31 -86.07
CA ALA A 29 -38.76 22.38 -86.78
C ALA A 29 -39.06 23.78 -87.32
N PHE A 30 -38.76 24.82 -86.54
CA PHE A 30 -38.89 26.21 -86.99
C PHE A 30 -37.95 26.52 -88.15
N LEU A 31 -36.68 26.09 -88.07
CA LEU A 31 -35.71 26.24 -89.14
C LEU A 31 -36.15 25.48 -90.40
N ALA A 32 -36.69 24.27 -90.25
CA ALA A 32 -37.21 23.48 -91.36
C ALA A 32 -38.39 24.19 -92.06
N LEU A 33 -39.36 24.69 -91.30
CA LEU A 33 -40.50 25.46 -91.83
C LEU A 33 -40.05 26.76 -92.52
N TRP A 34 -39.10 27.48 -91.92
CA TRP A 34 -38.55 28.69 -92.51
C TRP A 34 -37.83 28.41 -93.83
N LEU A 35 -36.98 27.38 -93.88
CA LEU A 35 -36.29 26.96 -95.10
C LEU A 35 -37.27 26.45 -96.16
N GLU A 36 -38.31 25.70 -95.77
CA GLU A 36 -39.36 25.23 -96.68
C GLU A 36 -40.09 26.41 -97.34
N SER A 37 -40.40 27.46 -96.56
CA SER A 37 -41.03 28.69 -97.09
C SER A 37 -40.15 29.46 -98.09
N ARG A 38 -38.83 29.27 -98.03
CA ARG A 38 -37.85 29.96 -98.90
C ARG A 38 -37.47 29.15 -100.14
N LEU A 39 -37.36 27.83 -100.00
CA LEU A 39 -36.81 26.94 -101.02
C LEU A 39 -37.88 26.17 -101.80
N ALA A 40 -39.12 26.10 -101.29
CA ALA A 40 -40.24 25.35 -101.88
C ALA A 40 -39.88 23.92 -102.37
N PRO A 41 -39.20 23.10 -101.55
CA PRO A 41 -38.73 21.77 -101.96
C PRO A 41 -39.89 20.81 -102.24
N ALA A 42 -39.75 19.96 -103.27
CA ALA A 42 -40.76 18.97 -103.65
C ALA A 42 -40.28 17.53 -103.41
N GLY A 43 -41.21 16.64 -103.01
CA GLY A 43 -40.94 15.21 -102.87
C GLY A 43 -39.83 14.88 -101.87
N ALA A 44 -38.76 14.24 -102.36
CA ALA A 44 -37.66 13.70 -101.54
C ALA A 44 -36.79 14.78 -100.87
N GLU A 45 -36.64 15.95 -101.51
CA GLU A 45 -35.82 17.06 -100.98
C GLU A 45 -36.42 17.63 -99.69
N ARG A 46 -37.76 17.67 -99.59
CA ARG A 46 -38.45 18.09 -98.37
C ARG A 46 -38.14 17.16 -97.20
N ILE A 47 -38.14 15.84 -97.44
CA ILE A 47 -37.86 14.85 -96.41
C ILE A 47 -36.40 14.97 -95.93
N ALA A 48 -35.45 15.18 -96.85
CA ALA A 48 -34.05 15.37 -96.52
C ALA A 48 -33.80 16.64 -95.68
N LEU A 49 -34.48 17.74 -96.01
CA LEU A 49 -34.38 19.00 -95.29
C LEU A 49 -34.90 18.91 -93.85
N TRP A 50 -36.10 18.34 -93.69
CA TRP A 50 -36.68 18.08 -92.37
C TRP A 50 -35.85 17.09 -91.56
N GLY A 51 -35.34 16.03 -92.20
CA GLY A 51 -34.42 15.08 -91.59
C GLY A 51 -33.16 15.77 -91.06
N GLY A 52 -32.47 16.56 -91.90
CA GLY A 52 -31.26 17.27 -91.52
C GLY A 52 -31.47 18.23 -90.34
N CYS A 53 -32.58 18.97 -90.33
CA CYS A 53 -32.88 19.92 -89.26
C CYS A 53 -33.25 19.24 -87.93
N LEU A 54 -33.80 18.02 -87.95
CA LEU A 54 -34.24 17.30 -86.74
C LEU A 54 -33.20 16.29 -86.21
N VAL A 55 -32.21 15.90 -87.01
CA VAL A 55 -31.16 14.93 -86.61
C VAL A 55 -30.42 15.37 -85.34
N GLY A 56 -30.11 16.66 -85.20
CA GLY A 56 -29.43 17.18 -84.01
C GLY A 56 -30.22 16.96 -82.72
N ALA A 57 -31.53 17.20 -82.75
CA ALA A 57 -32.42 16.97 -81.61
C ALA A 57 -32.53 15.46 -81.30
N GLY A 58 -32.60 14.62 -82.34
CA GLY A 58 -32.62 13.16 -82.20
C GLY A 58 -31.35 12.59 -81.55
N LEU A 59 -30.17 13.06 -81.97
CA LEU A 59 -28.88 12.65 -81.39
C LEU A 59 -28.74 13.08 -79.93
N LEU A 60 -29.14 14.30 -79.59
CA LEU A 60 -29.08 14.80 -78.21
C LEU A 60 -30.02 14.02 -77.28
N PHE A 61 -31.18 13.60 -77.78
CA PHE A 61 -32.10 12.72 -77.07
C PHE A 61 -31.52 11.29 -76.90
N LEU A 62 -30.98 10.70 -77.97
CA LEU A 62 -30.34 9.38 -77.89
C LEU A 62 -29.15 9.34 -76.92
N LEU A 63 -28.32 10.38 -76.91
CA LEU A 63 -27.17 10.50 -76.02
C LEU A 63 -27.61 10.54 -74.54
N GLY A 64 -28.65 11.30 -74.22
CA GLY A 64 -29.19 11.34 -72.85
C GLY A 64 -29.80 10.01 -72.40
N LEU A 65 -30.50 9.30 -73.28
CA LEU A 65 -30.98 7.94 -73.00
C LEU A 65 -29.84 6.95 -72.73
N LEU A 66 -28.73 7.09 -73.48
CA LEU A 66 -27.55 6.24 -73.30
C LEU A 66 -26.86 6.51 -71.96
N LEU A 67 -26.68 7.78 -71.58
CA LEU A 67 -26.13 8.20 -70.29
C LEU A 67 -26.99 7.70 -69.11
N GLU A 68 -28.31 7.82 -69.21
CA GLU A 68 -29.24 7.34 -68.18
C GLU A 68 -29.11 5.83 -67.98
N ARG A 69 -29.07 5.05 -69.07
CA ARG A 69 -28.95 3.59 -69.00
C ARG A 69 -27.57 3.09 -68.57
N ARG A 70 -26.49 3.69 -69.06
CA ARG A 70 -25.12 3.21 -68.82
C ARG A 70 -24.50 3.73 -67.52
N LEU A 71 -24.81 4.96 -67.13
CA LEU A 71 -24.15 5.63 -66.00
C LEU A 71 -25.05 5.75 -64.77
N PHE A 72 -26.22 6.37 -64.91
CA PHE A 72 -27.04 6.76 -63.76
C PHE A 72 -27.84 5.61 -63.14
N ALA A 73 -28.38 4.70 -63.96
CA ALA A 73 -29.17 3.57 -63.45
C ALA A 73 -28.36 2.61 -62.55
N PRO A 74 -27.13 2.17 -62.92
CA PRO A 74 -26.28 1.35 -62.05
C PRO A 74 -25.92 2.02 -60.71
N LEU A 75 -25.57 3.31 -60.73
CA LEU A 75 -25.23 4.07 -59.51
C LEU A 75 -26.40 4.17 -58.53
N ARG A 76 -27.63 4.37 -59.04
CA ARG A 76 -28.84 4.39 -58.20
C ARG A 76 -29.06 3.06 -57.50
N HIS A 77 -28.85 1.96 -58.23
CA HIS A 77 -29.00 0.63 -57.69
C HIS A 77 -28.02 0.38 -56.54
N LEU A 78 -26.75 0.78 -56.71
CA LEU A 78 -25.73 0.73 -55.66
C LEU A 78 -26.11 1.56 -54.42
N GLN A 79 -26.61 2.79 -54.61
CA GLN A 79 -27.02 3.65 -53.49
C GLN A 79 -28.15 3.02 -52.66
N VAL A 80 -29.14 2.41 -53.32
CA VAL A 80 -30.24 1.70 -52.64
C VAL A 80 -29.72 0.48 -51.89
N GLN A 81 -28.75 -0.25 -52.45
CA GLN A 81 -28.13 -1.39 -51.79
C GLN A 81 -27.39 -0.98 -50.51
N ILE A 82 -26.56 0.06 -50.55
CA ILE A 82 -25.84 0.55 -49.37
C ILE A 82 -26.82 1.02 -48.29
N ALA A 83 -27.84 1.80 -48.66
CA ALA A 83 -28.86 2.27 -47.71
C ALA A 83 -29.61 1.11 -47.03
N ARG A 84 -29.92 0.04 -47.78
CA ARG A 84 -30.53 -1.17 -47.21
C ARG A 84 -29.57 -1.94 -46.31
N MET A 85 -28.29 -2.01 -46.67
CA MET A 85 -27.26 -2.67 -45.86
C MET A 85 -27.12 -1.99 -44.49
N VAL A 86 -27.18 -0.65 -44.46
CA VAL A 86 -27.18 0.14 -43.20
C VAL A 86 -28.47 -0.08 -42.39
N ALA A 87 -29.63 -0.12 -43.06
CA ALA A 87 -30.91 -0.27 -42.38
C ALA A 87 -31.21 -1.70 -41.89
N SER A 88 -30.71 -2.72 -42.60
CA SER A 88 -30.96 -4.14 -42.30
C SER A 88 -29.80 -5.02 -42.80
N PRO A 89 -28.70 -5.09 -42.04
CA PRO A 89 -27.50 -5.85 -42.42
C PRO A 89 -27.74 -7.35 -42.58
N ASP A 90 -28.77 -7.88 -41.92
CA ASP A 90 -29.10 -9.31 -41.86
C ASP A 90 -30.03 -9.78 -42.99
N ALA A 91 -30.50 -8.86 -43.85
CA ALA A 91 -31.35 -9.22 -44.99
C ALA A 91 -30.58 -10.10 -46.00
N ARG A 92 -31.24 -11.13 -46.55
CA ARG A 92 -30.71 -12.03 -47.58
C ARG A 92 -30.69 -11.34 -48.96
N ASP A 93 -29.72 -11.70 -49.79
CA ASP A 93 -29.43 -11.06 -51.08
C ASP A 93 -30.57 -11.21 -52.10
N ASP A 94 -31.11 -10.10 -52.59
CA ASP A 94 -31.98 -10.11 -53.77
C ASP A 94 -31.35 -9.45 -55.01
N TYR A 95 -30.24 -8.71 -54.90
CA TYR A 95 -29.74 -7.90 -56.02
C TYR A 95 -28.21 -7.80 -56.09
N ARG A 96 -27.62 -8.17 -57.24
CA ARG A 96 -26.19 -7.97 -57.56
C ARG A 96 -25.97 -6.60 -58.22
N PRO A 97 -24.81 -5.93 -58.02
CA PRO A 97 -24.52 -4.69 -58.74
C PRO A 97 -24.53 -4.92 -60.26
N GLU A 98 -25.26 -4.09 -61.00
CA GLU A 98 -25.45 -4.24 -62.45
C GLU A 98 -24.48 -3.36 -63.24
N GLY A 99 -24.20 -3.73 -64.50
CA GLY A 99 -23.40 -2.92 -65.42
C GLY A 99 -21.91 -2.82 -65.03
N TRP A 100 -21.34 -1.62 -65.12
CA TRP A 100 -19.92 -1.37 -64.87
C TRP A 100 -19.51 -1.49 -63.39
N LEU A 101 -20.48 -1.53 -62.48
CA LEU A 101 -20.27 -1.69 -61.04
C LEU A 101 -20.26 -3.16 -60.58
N SER A 102 -20.48 -4.10 -61.50
CA SER A 102 -20.50 -5.54 -61.20
C SER A 102 -19.22 -6.05 -60.50
N GLY A 103 -18.08 -5.43 -60.77
CA GLY A 103 -16.80 -5.74 -60.12
C GLY A 103 -16.73 -5.43 -58.62
N LEU A 104 -17.60 -4.56 -58.09
CA LEU A 104 -17.64 -4.21 -56.66
C LEU A 104 -18.40 -5.22 -55.79
N GLY A 105 -19.04 -6.22 -56.40
CA GLY A 105 -19.81 -7.24 -55.68
C GLY A 105 -19.03 -7.93 -54.55
N PRO A 106 -17.81 -8.47 -54.80
CA PRO A 106 -17.00 -9.13 -53.78
C PRO A 106 -16.61 -8.22 -52.60
N ASP A 107 -16.36 -6.94 -52.86
CA ASP A 107 -15.95 -5.99 -51.82
C ASP A 107 -17.11 -5.59 -50.92
N LEU A 108 -18.30 -5.41 -51.50
CA LEU A 108 -19.53 -5.19 -50.73
C LEU A 108 -19.91 -6.39 -49.86
N LEU A 109 -19.65 -7.61 -50.35
CA LEU A 109 -19.82 -8.83 -49.57
C LEU A 109 -18.85 -8.90 -48.38
N ARG A 110 -17.57 -8.59 -48.60
CA ARG A 110 -16.55 -8.52 -47.53
C ARG A 110 -16.91 -7.48 -46.47
N LEU A 111 -17.30 -6.28 -46.89
CA LEU A 111 -17.71 -5.21 -45.97
C LEU A 111 -18.89 -5.64 -45.09
N ARG A 112 -19.90 -6.29 -45.67
CA ARG A 112 -21.08 -6.77 -44.95
C ARG A 112 -20.72 -7.86 -43.92
N GLU A 113 -19.83 -8.78 -44.28
CA GLU A 113 -19.44 -9.88 -43.38
C GLU A 113 -18.66 -9.36 -42.17
N HIS A 114 -17.70 -8.45 -42.37
CA HIS A 114 -17.00 -7.80 -41.26
C HIS A 114 -17.98 -7.04 -40.34
N TRP A 115 -18.93 -6.29 -40.89
CA TRP A 115 -19.92 -5.58 -40.10
C TRP A 115 -20.78 -6.54 -39.25
N ARG A 116 -21.18 -7.69 -39.80
CA ARG A 116 -21.93 -8.71 -39.04
C ARG A 116 -21.10 -9.30 -37.90
N GLN A 117 -19.82 -9.59 -38.16
CA GLN A 117 -18.90 -10.12 -37.15
C GLN A 117 -18.70 -9.14 -35.99
N ASP A 118 -18.44 -7.85 -36.28
CA ASP A 118 -18.26 -6.82 -35.26
C ASP A 118 -19.49 -6.68 -34.37
N ARG A 119 -20.69 -6.69 -34.97
CA ARG A 119 -21.95 -6.56 -34.22
C ARG A 119 -22.24 -7.77 -33.34
N SER A 120 -21.89 -8.97 -33.81
CA SER A 120 -22.00 -10.21 -33.05
C SER A 120 -21.07 -10.21 -31.83
N GLN A 121 -19.82 -9.76 -32.01
CA GLN A 121 -18.85 -9.63 -30.92
C GLN A 121 -19.31 -8.64 -29.85
N LEU A 122 -19.81 -7.47 -30.26
CA LEU A 122 -20.39 -6.46 -29.35
C LEU A 122 -21.57 -7.00 -28.54
N ALA A 123 -22.49 -7.73 -29.18
CA ALA A 123 -23.63 -8.34 -28.50
C ALA A 123 -23.19 -9.44 -27.50
N GLY A 124 -22.17 -10.22 -27.86
CA GLY A 124 -21.56 -11.23 -26.98
C GLY A 124 -20.89 -10.62 -25.74
N ALA A 125 -20.16 -9.52 -25.92
CA ALA A 125 -19.48 -8.80 -24.84
C ALA A 125 -20.47 -8.23 -23.81
N HIS A 126 -21.57 -7.61 -24.27
CA HIS A 126 -22.62 -7.10 -23.38
C HIS A 126 -23.30 -8.21 -22.58
N ALA A 127 -23.60 -9.36 -23.21
CA ALA A 127 -24.21 -10.50 -22.53
C ALA A 127 -23.26 -11.17 -21.53
N ALA A 128 -21.95 -11.19 -21.80
CA ALA A 128 -20.94 -11.68 -20.88
C ALA A 128 -20.79 -10.74 -19.66
N GLY A 129 -20.70 -9.42 -19.89
CA GLY A 129 -20.62 -8.41 -18.82
C GLY A 129 -21.82 -8.43 -17.88
N ALA A 130 -23.04 -8.57 -18.41
CA ALA A 130 -24.26 -8.66 -17.60
C ALA A 130 -24.28 -9.91 -16.70
N ARG A 131 -23.78 -11.05 -17.20
CA ARG A 131 -23.66 -12.29 -16.41
C ARG A 131 -22.58 -12.20 -15.33
N GLY A 132 -21.46 -11.54 -15.62
CA GLY A 132 -20.40 -11.27 -14.65
C GLY A 132 -20.89 -10.40 -13.49
N ALA A 133 -21.57 -9.29 -13.79
CA ALA A 133 -22.13 -8.40 -12.76
C ALA A 133 -23.15 -9.10 -11.85
N ALA A 134 -24.00 -9.96 -12.42
CA ALA A 134 -24.97 -10.74 -11.64
C ALA A 134 -24.29 -11.75 -10.70
N ARG A 135 -23.20 -12.39 -11.16
CA ARG A 135 -22.42 -13.35 -10.35
C ARG A 135 -21.72 -12.67 -9.19
N ILE A 136 -21.03 -11.55 -9.44
CA ILE A 136 -20.35 -10.77 -8.39
C ILE A 136 -21.35 -10.33 -7.32
N ARG A 137 -22.53 -9.85 -7.72
CA ARG A 137 -23.59 -9.47 -6.77
C ARG A 137 -24.01 -10.64 -5.88
N GLN A 138 -24.19 -11.84 -6.47
CA GLN A 138 -24.59 -13.03 -5.73
C GLN A 138 -23.49 -13.55 -4.78
N GLU A 139 -22.22 -13.45 -5.18
CA GLU A 139 -21.07 -13.81 -4.34
C GLU A 139 -20.92 -12.82 -3.16
N LEU A 140 -21.08 -11.51 -3.39
CA LEU A 140 -21.07 -10.49 -2.33
C LEU A 140 -22.24 -10.66 -1.34
N GLU A 141 -23.44 -10.95 -1.83
CA GLU A 141 -24.60 -11.26 -0.98
C GLU A 141 -24.35 -12.50 -0.10
N ALA A 142 -23.70 -13.54 -0.65
CA ALA A 142 -23.33 -14.74 0.12
C ALA A 142 -22.25 -14.44 1.18
N LEU A 143 -21.22 -13.65 0.84
CA LEU A 143 -20.18 -13.26 1.80
C LEU A 143 -20.74 -12.40 2.95
N LEU A 144 -21.67 -11.49 2.65
CA LEU A 144 -22.34 -10.69 3.67
C LEU A 144 -23.15 -11.54 4.68
N GLN A 145 -23.63 -12.72 4.26
CA GLN A 145 -24.34 -13.65 5.16
C GLN A 145 -23.40 -14.46 6.06
N VAL A 146 -22.16 -14.70 5.65
CA VAL A 146 -21.18 -15.52 6.40
C VAL A 146 -20.36 -14.67 7.39
N LEU A 147 -20.37 -13.35 7.26
CA LEU A 147 -19.64 -12.46 8.16
C LEU A 147 -20.24 -12.46 9.58
N ASP A 148 -19.47 -12.97 10.55
CA ASP A 148 -19.81 -12.97 11.98
C ASP A 148 -19.70 -11.58 12.63
N THR A 149 -19.10 -10.60 11.95
CA THR A 149 -18.97 -9.23 12.46
C THR A 149 -20.20 -8.41 12.09
N PRO A 150 -20.95 -7.84 13.05
CA PRO A 150 -22.05 -6.91 12.79
C PRO A 150 -21.65 -5.74 11.88
N LEU A 151 -22.35 -5.61 10.75
CA LEU A 151 -22.11 -4.60 9.72
C LEU A 151 -23.40 -3.80 9.47
N LEU A 152 -23.29 -2.48 9.48
CA LEU A 152 -24.37 -1.54 9.20
C LEU A 152 -23.91 -0.53 8.13
N LEU A 153 -24.68 -0.35 7.07
CA LEU A 153 -24.47 0.68 6.06
C LEU A 153 -25.55 1.75 6.21
N CYS A 154 -25.15 3.02 6.25
CA CYS A 154 -26.05 4.16 6.42
C CYS A 154 -25.92 5.17 5.27
N ASP A 155 -27.03 5.82 4.91
CA ASP A 155 -27.03 6.94 3.96
C ASP A 155 -26.46 8.23 4.59
N ARG A 156 -26.33 9.29 3.77
CA ARG A 156 -25.92 10.64 4.23
C ARG A 156 -26.84 11.25 5.30
N HIS A 157 -28.07 10.77 5.41
CA HIS A 157 -29.08 11.18 6.39
C HIS A 157 -29.12 10.24 7.60
N ARG A 158 -28.10 9.36 7.73
CA ARG A 158 -27.91 8.40 8.81
C ARG A 158 -29.06 7.40 8.93
N ARG A 159 -29.66 7.03 7.81
CA ARG A 159 -30.67 5.98 7.72
C ARG A 159 -30.02 4.67 7.29
N LEU A 160 -30.41 3.59 7.94
CA LEU A 160 -29.90 2.25 7.66
C LEU A 160 -30.34 1.78 6.26
N LEU A 161 -29.36 1.55 5.38
CA LEU A 161 -29.54 1.06 4.01
C LEU A 161 -29.38 -0.46 3.92
N LEU A 162 -28.43 -1.01 4.67
CA LEU A 162 -28.10 -2.44 4.66
C LEU A 162 -27.55 -2.85 6.03
N PHE A 163 -27.82 -4.09 6.42
CA PHE A 163 -27.18 -4.74 7.56
C PHE A 163 -27.04 -6.23 7.29
N ASN A 164 -26.07 -6.87 7.94
CA ASN A 164 -25.88 -8.32 7.83
C ASN A 164 -26.59 -9.11 8.96
N GLN A 165 -26.55 -10.44 8.87
CA GLN A 165 -27.19 -11.33 9.84
C GLN A 165 -26.60 -11.17 11.26
N ALA A 166 -25.30 -10.91 11.38
CA ALA A 166 -24.66 -10.66 12.68
C ALA A 166 -25.20 -9.38 13.35
N ALA A 167 -25.43 -8.31 12.57
CA ALA A 167 -26.09 -7.10 13.06
C ALA A 167 -27.54 -7.35 13.46
N GLU A 168 -28.28 -8.15 12.68
CA GLU A 168 -29.65 -8.52 13.01
C GLU A 168 -29.73 -9.31 14.32
N ALA A 169 -28.81 -10.26 14.54
CA ALA A 169 -28.71 -10.99 15.79
C ALA A 169 -28.40 -10.05 16.97
N LEU A 170 -27.45 -9.12 16.78
CA LEU A 170 -27.03 -8.17 17.82
C LEU A 170 -28.14 -7.19 18.23
N PHE A 171 -28.95 -6.72 17.28
CA PHE A 171 -29.99 -5.70 17.50
C PHE A 171 -31.42 -6.25 17.46
N SER A 172 -31.61 -7.57 17.48
CA SER A 172 -32.90 -8.26 17.37
C SER A 172 -33.98 -7.77 18.34
N GLU A 173 -33.60 -7.34 19.54
CA GLU A 173 -34.51 -6.80 20.57
C GLU A 173 -34.63 -5.27 20.57
N HIS A 174 -33.93 -4.55 19.67
CA HIS A 174 -33.88 -3.08 19.70
C HIS A 174 -35.00 -2.46 18.85
N PRO A 175 -35.93 -1.68 19.43
CA PRO A 175 -37.11 -1.15 18.71
C PRO A 175 -36.78 -0.13 17.60
N GLY A 176 -35.55 0.40 17.62
CA GLY A 176 -35.02 1.32 16.60
C GLY A 176 -34.32 0.64 15.42
N PHE A 177 -34.13 -0.69 15.43
CA PHE A 177 -33.42 -1.42 14.38
C PHE A 177 -34.34 -1.73 13.18
N GLY A 178 -33.84 -1.49 11.97
CA GLY A 178 -34.55 -1.80 10.72
C GLY A 178 -34.16 -0.90 9.55
N LEU A 179 -34.42 -1.37 8.33
CA LEU A 179 -34.14 -0.61 7.11
C LEU A 179 -34.90 0.73 7.09
N GLY A 180 -34.21 1.79 6.68
CA GLY A 180 -34.73 3.16 6.60
C GLY A 180 -34.91 3.86 7.95
N LYS A 181 -34.63 3.19 9.08
CA LYS A 181 -34.62 3.79 10.41
C LYS A 181 -33.35 4.61 10.62
N ARG A 182 -33.45 5.63 11.46
CA ARG A 182 -32.34 6.52 11.79
C ARG A 182 -31.41 5.86 12.80
N LEU A 183 -30.11 6.02 12.58
CA LEU A 183 -29.05 5.47 13.42
C LEU A 183 -29.10 6.01 14.86
N GLU A 184 -29.58 7.24 15.05
CA GLU A 184 -29.80 7.82 16.39
C GLU A 184 -30.88 7.09 17.21
N GLY A 185 -31.77 6.34 16.54
CA GLY A 185 -32.71 5.45 17.21
C GLY A 185 -32.08 4.13 17.66
N LEU A 186 -30.85 3.83 17.23
CA LEU A 186 -30.09 2.63 17.58
C LEU A 186 -29.03 2.92 18.66
N PHE A 187 -28.39 4.08 18.59
CA PHE A 187 -27.35 4.52 19.50
C PHE A 187 -27.67 5.91 20.03
N ASP A 188 -28.00 6.00 21.32
CA ASP A 188 -28.35 7.26 21.98
C ASP A 188 -27.08 7.98 22.47
N LEU A 189 -26.20 8.35 21.55
CA LEU A 189 -24.89 8.94 21.85
C LEU A 189 -24.63 10.19 21.00
N ALA A 190 -24.50 11.34 21.68
CA ALA A 190 -24.07 12.59 21.06
C ALA A 190 -22.67 12.47 20.42
N SER A 191 -21.79 11.65 21.00
CA SER A 191 -20.43 11.39 20.50
C SER A 191 -20.41 10.66 19.15
N LEU A 192 -21.39 9.78 18.90
CA LEU A 192 -21.52 9.10 17.62
C LEU A 192 -21.87 10.09 16.50
N SER A 193 -22.79 11.03 16.77
CA SER A 193 -23.14 12.08 15.82
C SER A 193 -21.92 12.94 15.45
N GLU A 194 -21.14 13.36 16.46
CA GLU A 194 -19.94 14.18 16.23
C GLU A 194 -18.84 13.40 15.49
N ALA A 195 -18.68 12.11 15.78
CA ALA A 195 -17.75 11.23 15.06
C ALA A 195 -18.13 11.07 13.59
N LEU A 196 -19.41 10.88 13.30
CA LEU A 196 -19.95 10.76 11.94
C LEU A 196 -19.76 12.05 11.13
N ASP A 197 -19.97 13.21 11.75
CA ASP A 197 -19.80 14.50 11.08
C ASP A 197 -18.33 14.79 10.74
N ARG A 198 -17.39 14.27 11.53
CA ARG A 198 -15.94 14.44 11.34
C ARG A 198 -15.26 13.28 10.61
N LEU A 199 -16.02 12.36 10.02
CA LEU A 199 -15.45 11.27 9.23
C LEU A 199 -14.76 11.83 7.97
N PRO A 200 -13.48 11.50 7.75
CA PRO A 200 -12.75 11.87 6.55
C PRO A 200 -13.39 11.32 5.26
N ALA A 201 -13.27 12.06 4.16
CA ALA A 201 -13.81 11.67 2.85
C ALA A 201 -12.94 10.64 2.10
N ASP A 202 -11.70 10.45 2.53
CA ASP A 202 -10.73 9.49 1.98
C ASP A 202 -11.02 8.02 2.37
N GLY A 203 -12.04 7.79 3.22
CA GLY A 203 -12.44 6.46 3.66
C GLY A 203 -11.62 5.90 4.83
N THR A 204 -10.76 6.71 5.46
CA THR A 204 -10.08 6.37 6.71
C THR A 204 -11.09 6.10 7.83
N SER A 205 -10.80 5.09 8.64
CA SER A 205 -11.68 4.69 9.73
C SER A 205 -11.51 5.60 10.96
N ARG A 206 -12.59 5.79 11.69
CA ARG A 206 -12.59 6.30 13.06
C ARG A 206 -13.14 5.23 13.99
N GLU A 207 -12.42 5.00 15.08
CA GLU A 207 -12.83 4.08 16.11
C GLU A 207 -13.56 4.81 17.24
N LEU A 208 -14.59 4.18 17.78
CA LEU A 208 -15.41 4.70 18.88
C LEU A 208 -15.90 3.56 19.76
N LEU A 209 -15.87 3.75 21.08
CA LEU A 209 -16.56 2.86 22.02
C LEU A 209 -18.04 3.26 22.15
N VAL A 210 -18.92 2.28 21.95
CA VAL A 210 -20.36 2.43 21.90
C VAL A 210 -20.99 1.54 22.98
N PRO A 211 -21.52 2.10 24.07
CA PRO A 211 -22.29 1.34 25.05
C PRO A 211 -23.62 0.86 24.45
N LEU A 212 -23.96 -0.42 24.67
CA LEU A 212 -25.24 -1.04 24.32
C LEU A 212 -25.74 -1.90 25.49
N LYS A 213 -26.64 -1.34 26.32
CA LYS A 213 -27.11 -1.97 27.57
C LYS A 213 -25.93 -2.38 28.48
N ASP A 214 -25.72 -3.67 28.69
CA ASP A 214 -24.64 -4.25 29.52
C ASP A 214 -23.36 -4.58 28.73
N ARG A 215 -23.26 -4.15 27.45
CA ARG A 215 -22.13 -4.45 26.56
C ARG A 215 -21.42 -3.17 26.10
N TRP A 216 -20.11 -3.26 25.93
CA TRP A 216 -19.27 -2.25 25.30
C TRP A 216 -18.85 -2.72 23.92
N LEU A 217 -19.36 -2.05 22.89
CA LEU A 217 -19.03 -2.35 21.50
C LEU A 217 -17.91 -1.42 21.03
N HIS A 218 -16.86 -1.97 20.46
CA HIS A 218 -15.89 -1.21 19.68
C HIS A 218 -16.45 -1.05 18.28
N GLY A 219 -16.71 0.20 17.88
CA GLY A 219 -17.27 0.57 16.60
C GLY A 219 -16.21 1.18 15.71
N CYS A 220 -16.01 0.61 14.52
CA CYS A 220 -15.17 1.18 13.48
C CYS A 220 -16.09 1.79 12.41
N LEU A 221 -15.94 3.10 12.18
CA LEU A 221 -16.75 3.88 11.27
C LEU A 221 -15.90 4.36 10.11
N ARG A 222 -16.39 4.24 8.87
CA ARG A 222 -15.69 4.77 7.68
C ARG A 222 -16.68 5.29 6.65
N ARG A 223 -16.30 6.32 5.90
CA ARG A 223 -17.06 6.69 4.68
C ARG A 223 -16.75 5.69 3.58
N VAL A 224 -17.78 5.33 2.82
CA VAL A 224 -17.62 4.48 1.63
C VAL A 224 -17.11 5.37 0.49
N PRO A 225 -15.89 5.14 -0.03
CA PRO A 225 -15.35 5.91 -1.14
C PRO A 225 -16.28 5.80 -2.36
N ASN A 226 -16.41 6.88 -3.14
CA ASN A 226 -17.21 6.90 -4.38
C ASN A 226 -18.72 6.61 -4.20
N SER A 227 -19.26 6.84 -2.99
CA SER A 227 -20.69 6.79 -2.67
C SER A 227 -21.26 8.19 -2.38
N ASP A 228 -22.60 8.34 -2.29
CA ASP A 228 -23.26 9.59 -1.88
C ASP A 228 -23.17 9.81 -0.36
N HIS A 229 -21.92 9.91 0.14
CA HIS A 229 -21.57 10.06 1.56
C HIS A 229 -22.12 8.96 2.47
N GLU A 230 -22.18 7.72 1.97
CA GLU A 230 -22.59 6.57 2.78
C GLU A 230 -21.53 6.23 3.83
N THR A 231 -21.99 5.73 4.97
CA THR A 231 -21.13 5.37 6.10
C THR A 231 -21.27 3.91 6.45
N LEU A 232 -20.16 3.20 6.51
CA LEU A 232 -20.07 1.83 6.97
C LEU A 232 -19.67 1.81 8.45
N ILE A 233 -20.37 1.02 9.24
CA ILE A 233 -20.12 0.83 10.67
C ILE A 233 -19.99 -0.67 10.93
N THR A 234 -18.85 -1.09 11.49
CA THR A 234 -18.64 -2.45 11.99
C THR A 234 -18.52 -2.43 13.50
N LEU A 235 -19.10 -3.41 14.18
CA LEU A 235 -19.14 -3.46 15.65
C LEU A 235 -18.53 -4.77 16.15
N THR A 236 -17.64 -4.67 17.13
CA THR A 236 -17.04 -5.82 17.81
C THR A 236 -17.35 -5.75 19.29
N ASP A 237 -17.71 -6.87 19.91
CA ASP A 237 -17.94 -6.90 21.36
C ASP A 237 -16.61 -6.84 22.11
N SER A 238 -16.37 -5.73 22.79
CA SER A 238 -15.18 -5.47 23.60
C SER A 238 -15.46 -5.50 25.10
N THR A 239 -16.65 -5.97 25.52
CA THR A 239 -17.11 -5.94 26.92
C THR A 239 -16.12 -6.62 27.86
N ALA A 240 -15.60 -7.80 27.49
CA ALA A 240 -14.61 -8.52 28.28
C ALA A 240 -13.26 -7.78 28.38
N ALA A 241 -12.79 -7.20 27.27
CA ALA A 241 -11.56 -6.42 27.23
C ALA A 241 -11.68 -5.13 28.06
N TRP A 242 -12.80 -4.43 27.96
CA TRP A 242 -13.06 -3.20 28.72
C TRP A 242 -13.23 -3.43 30.22
N HIS A 243 -13.96 -4.49 30.62
CA HIS A 243 -14.05 -4.86 32.03
C HIS A 243 -12.69 -5.25 32.61
N CYS A 244 -11.86 -5.95 31.83
CA CYS A 244 -10.50 -6.29 32.21
C CYS A 244 -9.65 -5.02 32.39
N GLU A 245 -9.73 -4.05 31.48
CA GLU A 245 -9.01 -2.77 31.58
C GLU A 245 -9.47 -1.95 32.80
N MET A 246 -10.77 -1.85 33.06
CA MET A 246 -11.29 -1.09 34.20
C MET A 246 -10.99 -1.75 35.55
N ASP A 247 -11.14 -3.07 35.68
CA ASP A 247 -10.75 -3.79 36.89
C ASP A 247 -9.26 -3.55 37.22
N THR A 248 -8.42 -3.55 36.18
CA THR A 248 -7.00 -3.26 36.32
C THR A 248 -6.73 -1.80 36.75
N ARG A 249 -7.45 -0.82 36.19
CA ARG A 249 -7.31 0.60 36.59
C ARG A 249 -7.75 0.83 38.03
N VAL A 250 -8.83 0.18 38.47
CA VAL A 250 -9.30 0.23 39.86
C VAL A 250 -8.24 -0.38 40.80
N ARG A 251 -7.71 -1.56 40.48
CA ARG A 251 -6.63 -2.20 41.25
C ARG A 251 -5.36 -1.35 41.34
N LEU A 252 -4.97 -0.67 40.25
CA LEU A 252 -3.84 0.26 40.24
C LEU A 252 -4.09 1.47 41.14
N ALA A 253 -5.29 2.06 41.08
CA ALA A 253 -5.67 3.19 41.93
C ALA A 253 -5.66 2.83 43.42
N GLU A 254 -6.13 1.62 43.77
CA GLU A 254 -6.08 1.09 45.13
C GLU A 254 -4.63 0.87 45.60
N CYS A 255 -3.77 0.27 44.76
CA CYS A 255 -2.36 0.04 45.09
C CYS A 255 -1.60 1.36 45.27
N LEU A 256 -1.81 2.35 44.41
CA LEU A 256 -1.20 3.68 44.54
C LEU A 256 -1.65 4.40 45.81
N THR A 257 -2.92 4.24 46.19
CA THR A 257 -3.45 4.79 47.44
C THR A 257 -2.80 4.13 48.66
N ALA A 258 -2.61 2.81 48.63
CA ALA A 258 -1.91 2.08 49.68
C ALA A 258 -0.44 2.51 49.82
N VAL A 259 0.30 2.62 48.70
CA VAL A 259 1.69 3.10 48.70
C VAL A 259 1.81 4.50 49.31
N ARG A 260 0.92 5.43 48.94
CA ARG A 260 0.90 6.77 49.51
C ARG A 260 0.62 6.78 51.01
N ARG A 261 -0.33 5.96 51.46
CA ARG A 261 -0.69 5.84 52.88
C ARG A 261 0.51 5.33 53.70
N HIS A 262 1.12 4.23 53.28
CA HIS A 262 2.25 3.63 53.99
C HIS A 262 3.50 4.54 53.96
N GLY A 263 3.76 5.20 52.83
CA GLY A 263 4.84 6.19 52.73
C GLY A 263 4.64 7.42 53.65
N ALA A 264 3.41 7.92 53.77
CA ALA A 264 3.10 9.01 54.71
C ALA A 264 3.24 8.59 56.18
N GLY A 265 2.86 7.34 56.51
CA GLY A 265 3.03 6.75 57.84
C GLY A 265 4.51 6.63 58.23
N LEU A 266 5.34 6.10 57.33
CA LEU A 266 6.80 6.01 57.49
C LEU A 266 7.45 7.38 57.69
N SER A 267 7.10 8.37 56.87
CA SER A 267 7.64 9.73 57.00
C SER A 267 7.30 10.33 58.37
N SER A 268 6.05 10.17 58.81
CA SER A 268 5.57 10.71 60.08
C SER A 268 6.23 10.01 61.28
N ALA A 269 6.38 8.69 61.23
CA ALA A 269 7.03 7.92 62.29
C ALA A 269 8.54 8.19 62.37
N ALA A 270 9.20 8.36 61.22
CA ALA A 270 10.62 8.73 61.14
C ALA A 270 10.88 10.14 61.70
N GLU A 271 10.04 11.13 61.37
CA GLU A 271 10.12 12.47 61.96
C GLU A 271 9.93 12.45 63.48
N ALA A 272 8.94 11.71 63.98
CA ALA A 272 8.69 11.58 65.41
C ALA A 272 9.88 10.94 66.16
N LEU A 273 10.52 9.91 65.57
CA LEU A 273 11.73 9.30 66.12
C LEU A 273 12.93 10.23 66.08
N GLY A 274 13.12 11.00 65.01
CA GLY A 274 14.16 12.01 64.90
C GLY A 274 14.04 13.10 65.97
N HIS A 275 12.81 13.56 66.23
CA HIS A 275 12.54 14.51 67.31
C HIS A 275 12.82 13.92 68.70
N LEU A 276 12.41 12.68 68.96
CA LEU A 276 12.69 12.01 70.23
C LEU A 276 14.19 11.81 70.47
N GLN A 277 14.96 11.39 69.46
CA GLN A 277 16.42 11.23 69.56
C GLN A 277 17.12 12.56 69.80
N SER A 278 16.70 13.63 69.13
CA SER A 278 17.26 14.97 69.36
C SER A 278 16.99 15.48 70.79
N SER A 279 15.81 15.18 71.35
CA SER A 279 15.42 15.57 72.71
C SER A 279 16.16 14.78 73.80
N THR A 280 16.42 13.48 73.59
CA THR A 280 17.23 12.66 74.50
C THR A 280 18.69 13.08 74.48
N HIS A 281 19.22 13.51 73.32
CA HIS A 281 20.59 14.00 73.22
C HIS A 281 20.80 15.35 73.91
N ALA A 282 19.85 16.28 73.77
CA ALA A 282 19.85 17.56 74.49
C ALA A 282 19.73 17.36 76.01
N THR A 283 18.88 16.42 76.44
CA THR A 283 18.70 16.10 77.87
C THR A 283 19.97 15.50 78.45
N ASN A 284 20.58 14.49 77.79
CA ASN A 284 21.82 13.86 78.25
C ASN A 284 23.03 14.81 78.29
N GLN A 285 23.12 15.79 77.38
CA GLN A 285 24.15 16.84 77.47
C GLN A 285 23.94 17.75 78.69
N ALA A 286 22.70 18.11 79.01
CA ALA A 286 22.38 18.91 80.19
C ALA A 286 22.66 18.13 81.50
N THR A 287 22.34 16.84 81.57
CA THR A 287 22.64 16.00 82.74
C THR A 287 24.14 15.81 82.92
N ASN A 288 24.91 15.60 81.84
CA ASN A 288 26.37 15.48 81.92
C ASN A 288 27.05 16.80 82.32
N GLN A 289 26.54 17.95 81.88
CA GLN A 289 27.01 19.26 82.33
C GLN A 289 26.68 19.51 83.82
N ALA A 290 25.48 19.14 84.29
CA ALA A 290 25.09 19.25 85.69
C ALA A 290 25.92 18.32 86.59
N THR A 291 26.21 17.10 86.13
CA THR A 291 27.02 16.12 86.87
C THR A 291 28.48 16.59 86.96
N ASN A 292 29.07 17.10 85.87
CA ASN A 292 30.41 17.68 85.90
C ASN A 292 30.51 18.96 86.75
N GLN A 293 29.44 19.76 86.85
CA GLN A 293 29.39 20.91 87.75
C GLN A 293 29.24 20.52 89.24
N ALA A 294 28.59 19.39 89.54
CA ALA A 294 28.50 18.85 90.89
C ALA A 294 29.83 18.22 91.36
N THR A 295 30.52 17.49 90.48
CA THR A 295 31.82 16.86 90.80
C THR A 295 32.93 17.91 90.99
N ASN A 296 32.90 19.03 90.27
CA ASN A 296 33.84 20.14 90.46
C ASN A 296 33.55 21.02 91.70
N ARG A 297 32.39 20.87 92.36
CA ARG A 297 32.10 21.55 93.64
C ARG A 297 32.51 20.72 94.87
N ALA A 298 32.78 19.43 94.72
CA ALA A 298 33.11 18.52 95.83
C ALA A 298 34.62 18.33 96.06
N THR A 299 35.50 18.86 95.20
CA THR A 299 36.96 18.62 95.26
C THR A 299 37.80 19.83 95.68
N GLY A 300 37.19 20.85 96.28
CA GLY A 300 37.90 22.04 96.76
C GLY A 300 37.60 22.38 98.22
N HIS A 301 38.24 21.69 99.19
CA HIS A 301 38.81 22.26 100.44
C HIS A 301 39.30 21.17 101.44
N THR A 302 40.62 20.95 101.40
CA THR A 302 41.64 20.79 102.47
C THR A 302 41.30 20.41 103.93
N HIS A 303 42.05 19.38 104.39
CA HIS A 303 42.81 19.22 105.66
C HIS A 303 42.09 19.00 107.01
N ASP A 304 42.33 17.83 107.61
CA ASP A 304 43.13 17.61 108.85
C ASP A 304 42.61 16.51 109.80
N GLN A 305 43.59 15.79 110.39
CA GLN A 305 43.58 14.99 111.64
C GLN A 305 43.06 13.53 111.68
N GLU A 306 44.06 12.62 111.70
CA GLU A 306 44.37 11.61 112.73
C GLU A 306 43.28 10.78 113.47
N THR A 307 43.62 9.49 113.58
CA THR A 307 43.39 8.52 114.69
C THR A 307 42.21 7.51 114.69
N GLN A 308 42.64 6.23 114.69
CA GLN A 308 42.18 5.07 115.48
C GLN A 308 40.86 4.32 115.19
N LEU A 309 41.02 3.07 114.71
CA LEU A 309 40.17 1.89 115.01
C LEU A 309 40.21 1.58 116.53
N PRO A 310 39.24 0.84 117.16
CA PRO A 310 38.60 -0.39 116.65
C PRO A 310 37.14 -0.70 117.14
N ALA A 311 36.69 -1.92 116.81
CA ALA A 311 35.75 -2.81 117.51
C ALA A 311 34.30 -2.93 117.00
N ALA A 312 34.03 -4.10 116.38
CA ALA A 312 32.73 -4.73 116.22
C ALA A 312 32.16 -5.22 117.57
N PRO A 313 30.85 -5.59 117.68
CA PRO A 313 30.48 -6.96 117.30
C PRO A 313 29.04 -7.19 116.72
N SER A 314 28.94 -8.29 115.95
CA SER A 314 27.84 -9.30 115.90
C SER A 314 26.39 -8.96 115.47
N ILE A 315 26.07 -9.10 114.17
CA ILE A 315 25.25 -10.15 113.45
C ILE A 315 24.12 -10.85 114.29
N PRO A 316 22.87 -11.15 113.81
CA PRO A 316 22.59 -11.74 112.49
C PRO A 316 21.27 -11.43 111.71
N SER A 317 21.45 -11.32 110.39
CA SER A 317 20.66 -11.89 109.25
C SER A 317 19.12 -11.87 109.23
N HIS A 318 18.50 -11.16 108.27
CA HIS A 318 18.11 -11.68 106.94
C HIS A 318 17.22 -10.65 106.19
N GLU A 319 17.50 -10.48 104.89
CA GLU A 319 16.63 -9.95 103.81
C GLU A 319 16.05 -8.53 103.92
N ALA A 320 16.71 -7.58 103.25
CA ALA A 320 16.10 -6.31 102.82
C ALA A 320 16.44 -6.01 101.34
N LEU A 321 15.40 -6.17 100.50
CA LEU A 321 15.03 -5.54 99.23
C LEU A 321 16.09 -4.73 98.42
N PRO A 322 16.23 -4.95 97.10
CA PRO A 322 17.14 -4.21 96.24
C PRO A 322 16.61 -2.82 95.85
N ALA A 323 17.56 -1.93 95.59
CA ALA A 323 17.41 -0.55 95.16
C ALA A 323 16.39 -0.36 94.02
N ALA A 324 15.41 0.51 94.24
CA ALA A 324 14.48 0.95 93.21
C ALA A 324 15.17 1.96 92.27
N SER A 325 15.22 1.57 91.00
CA SER A 325 15.75 2.29 89.85
C SER A 325 14.86 3.48 89.45
N LEU A 326 15.44 4.67 89.39
CA LEU A 326 14.85 5.89 88.83
C LEU A 326 15.11 6.01 87.31
N GLY A 327 14.91 4.93 86.55
CA GLY A 327 15.14 4.91 85.11
C GLY A 327 14.25 3.90 84.39
N SER A 328 12.97 4.21 84.18
CA SER A 328 12.06 3.31 83.43
C SER A 328 10.75 3.97 82.98
N ARG A 329 10.79 5.13 82.32
CA ARG A 329 9.59 5.69 81.65
C ARG A 329 9.72 6.08 80.17
N GLU A 330 10.92 6.07 79.58
CA GLU A 330 11.13 6.42 78.16
C GLU A 330 11.20 5.21 77.19
N ALA A 331 11.29 3.98 77.72
CA ALA A 331 11.36 2.77 76.91
C ALA A 331 10.09 2.32 76.12
N PRO A 332 8.83 2.76 76.41
CA PRO A 332 7.66 2.20 75.72
C PRO A 332 7.26 2.92 74.42
N LEU A 333 7.79 4.12 74.14
CA LEU A 333 7.35 4.95 73.00
C LEU A 333 8.26 4.79 71.79
N SER A 334 9.56 4.65 72.01
CA SER A 334 10.54 4.31 70.96
C SER A 334 10.33 2.91 70.40
N SER A 335 9.99 1.93 71.25
CA SER A 335 9.69 0.57 70.79
C SER A 335 8.43 0.55 69.93
N ARG A 336 7.35 1.25 70.34
CA ARG A 336 6.12 1.33 69.56
C ARG A 336 6.30 2.05 68.22
N LEU A 337 7.12 3.09 68.17
CA LEU A 337 7.42 3.78 66.90
C LEU A 337 8.28 2.90 65.98
N ALA A 338 9.20 2.09 66.53
CA ALA A 338 9.94 1.10 65.75
C ALA A 338 9.01 0.01 65.20
N ASP A 339 8.07 -0.49 66.03
CA ASP A 339 7.06 -1.47 65.60
C ASP A 339 6.17 -0.91 64.47
N ILE A 340 5.76 0.37 64.57
CA ILE A 340 4.99 1.06 63.53
C ILE A 340 5.82 1.22 62.25
N ILE A 341 7.11 1.56 62.34
CA ILE A 341 7.98 1.65 61.15
C ILE A 341 8.12 0.29 60.47
N ASP A 342 8.30 -0.78 61.23
CA ASP A 342 8.40 -2.13 60.66
C ASP A 342 7.08 -2.56 60.00
N GLU A 343 5.94 -2.27 60.62
CA GLU A 343 4.61 -2.58 60.08
C GLU A 343 4.31 -1.76 58.81
N GLU A 344 4.59 -0.46 58.81
CA GLU A 344 4.43 0.42 57.64
C GLU A 344 5.42 0.08 56.51
N SER A 345 6.65 -0.34 56.84
CA SER A 345 7.65 -0.80 55.88
C SER A 345 7.25 -2.13 55.22
N GLN A 346 6.72 -3.08 56.00
CA GLN A 346 6.16 -4.31 55.43
C GLN A 346 4.93 -4.03 54.57
N GLY A 347 4.02 -3.14 55.02
CA GLY A 347 2.86 -2.71 54.25
C GLY A 347 3.24 -2.05 52.94
N LEU A 348 4.25 -1.18 52.94
CA LEU A 348 4.80 -0.58 51.74
C LEU A 348 5.43 -1.61 50.79
N GLY A 349 6.22 -2.55 51.33
CA GLY A 349 6.83 -3.62 50.54
C GLY A 349 5.80 -4.50 49.84
N GLN A 350 4.72 -4.88 50.54
CA GLN A 350 3.61 -5.64 49.96
C GLN A 350 2.84 -4.83 48.90
N ALA A 351 2.58 -3.54 49.15
CA ALA A 351 1.90 -2.68 48.19
C ALA A 351 2.72 -2.48 46.90
N ILE A 352 4.05 -2.37 47.01
CA ILE A 352 4.96 -2.29 45.86
C ILE A 352 4.98 -3.62 45.09
N ASP A 353 5.03 -4.77 45.77
CA ASP A 353 4.98 -6.10 45.13
C ASP A 353 3.65 -6.32 44.38
N GLN A 354 2.53 -5.94 44.99
CA GLN A 354 1.20 -6.01 44.37
C GLN A 354 1.08 -5.09 43.14
N LEU A 355 1.67 -3.90 43.20
CA LEU A 355 1.72 -2.95 42.10
C LEU A 355 2.61 -3.48 40.96
N GLY A 356 3.75 -4.11 41.29
CA GLY A 356 4.61 -4.80 40.34
C GLY A 356 3.89 -5.93 39.60
N LYS A 357 3.20 -6.82 40.34
CA LYS A 357 2.39 -7.89 39.74
C LYS A 357 1.24 -7.38 38.87
N SER A 358 0.61 -6.27 39.27
CA SER A 358 -0.48 -5.66 38.50
C SER A 358 0.03 -4.98 37.22
N LEU A 359 1.19 -4.33 37.27
CA LEU A 359 1.88 -3.78 36.09
C LEU A 359 2.35 -4.89 35.15
N GLU A 360 2.88 -5.98 35.70
CA GLU A 360 3.35 -7.13 34.92
C GLU A 360 2.16 -7.85 34.25
N ALA A 361 1.02 -7.97 34.93
CA ALA A 361 -0.23 -8.46 34.33
C ALA A 361 -0.72 -7.53 33.21
N LEU A 362 -0.62 -6.20 33.39
CA LEU A 362 -0.93 -5.19 32.38
C LEU A 362 -0.04 -5.29 31.15
N GLN A 363 1.26 -5.55 31.37
CA GLN A 363 2.24 -5.73 30.32
C GLN A 363 2.03 -7.04 29.56
N ARG A 364 1.56 -8.10 30.23
CA ARG A 364 1.27 -9.40 29.62
C ARG A 364 -0.09 -9.45 28.90
N GLN A 365 -1.08 -8.66 29.32
CA GLN A 365 -2.44 -8.67 28.76
C GLN A 365 -2.69 -7.57 27.71
N GLY A 366 -1.78 -6.61 27.54
CA GLY A 366 -1.96 -5.51 26.60
C GLY A 366 -1.73 -5.92 25.15
N GLU A 367 -2.80 -5.97 24.36
CA GLU A 367 -2.82 -5.76 22.91
C GLU A 367 -2.26 -4.36 22.56
N ARG A 368 -0.98 -4.08 22.87
CA ARG A 368 -0.34 -2.76 22.70
C ARG A 368 0.48 -2.63 21.41
N LEU A 369 0.81 -3.75 20.76
CA LEU A 369 1.62 -3.71 19.55
C LEU A 369 0.72 -3.24 18.39
N ALA A 370 0.97 -2.02 17.93
CA ALA A 370 0.25 -1.45 16.80
C ALA A 370 0.91 -1.87 15.47
N PRO A 371 0.15 -1.95 14.36
CA PRO A 371 0.73 -2.07 13.03
C PRO A 371 1.69 -0.91 12.76
N LEU A 372 2.92 -1.24 12.37
CA LEU A 372 3.99 -0.32 12.04
C LEU A 372 4.53 -0.66 10.65
N TRP A 373 4.77 0.38 9.84
CA TRP A 373 5.42 0.27 8.55
C TRP A 373 6.94 0.38 8.71
N SER A 374 7.70 -0.53 8.10
CA SER A 374 9.15 -0.60 8.29
C SER A 374 9.91 0.65 7.84
N ASN A 375 9.50 1.30 6.74
CA ASN A 375 10.23 2.48 6.25
C ASN A 375 10.09 3.66 7.20
N ASP A 376 8.91 3.86 7.80
CA ASP A 376 8.70 4.91 8.78
C ASP A 376 9.59 4.70 10.02
N LEU A 377 9.76 3.45 10.45
CA LEU A 377 10.67 3.09 11.54
C LEU A 377 12.13 3.40 11.18
N TRP A 378 12.57 2.99 9.99
CA TRP A 378 13.95 3.20 9.56
C TRP A 378 14.28 4.68 9.35
N GLN A 379 13.34 5.44 8.77
CA GLN A 379 13.47 6.87 8.62
C GLN A 379 13.57 7.57 9.97
N ALA A 380 12.69 7.23 10.93
CA ALA A 380 12.75 7.78 12.28
C ALA A 380 14.06 7.42 13.02
N LEU A 381 14.63 6.24 12.75
CA LEU A 381 15.92 5.84 13.30
C LEU A 381 17.07 6.63 12.65
N ASN A 382 17.04 6.81 11.33
CA ASN A 382 18.02 7.61 10.59
C ASN A 382 18.03 9.07 11.07
N ASP A 383 16.87 9.67 11.31
CA ASP A 383 16.74 11.02 11.83
C ASP A 383 17.38 11.17 13.24
N ARG A 384 17.29 10.13 14.08
CA ARG A 384 17.95 10.11 15.39
C ARG A 384 19.46 9.89 15.31
N LEU A 385 19.91 9.17 14.29
CA LEU A 385 21.32 8.93 14.02
C LEU A 385 21.98 10.08 13.25
N ALA A 386 21.24 11.12 12.85
CA ALA A 386 21.72 12.29 12.13
C ALA A 386 22.76 13.08 12.97
N GLY A 387 24.03 12.70 12.84
CA GLY A 387 25.15 13.25 13.62
C GLY A 387 26.16 12.19 14.10
N SER A 388 25.79 10.91 14.03
CA SER A 388 26.67 9.77 14.30
C SER A 388 27.57 9.47 13.09
N SER A 389 28.71 8.81 13.32
CA SER A 389 29.59 8.32 12.24
C SER A 389 29.08 7.05 11.55
N LEU A 390 27.89 6.58 11.94
CA LEU A 390 27.23 5.38 11.45
C LEU A 390 26.18 5.76 10.41
N VAL A 391 26.24 5.15 9.23
CA VAL A 391 25.24 5.29 8.17
C VAL A 391 24.37 4.05 8.13
N LEU A 392 23.06 4.20 8.32
CA LEU A 392 22.08 3.13 8.21
C LEU A 392 21.38 3.21 6.85
N THR A 393 21.48 2.14 6.06
CA THR A 393 20.87 2.04 4.73
C THR A 393 19.74 1.01 4.76
N PRO A 394 18.47 1.44 4.68
CA PRO A 394 17.35 0.52 4.57
C PRO A 394 17.36 -0.23 3.24
N ILE A 395 17.29 -1.56 3.29
CA ILE A 395 17.37 -2.45 2.14
C ILE A 395 16.23 -3.47 2.12
N GLY A 396 15.96 -4.02 0.94
CA GLY A 396 14.96 -5.06 0.72
C GLY A 396 13.52 -4.53 0.70
N MET A 397 12.59 -5.46 0.80
CA MET A 397 11.15 -5.18 0.74
C MET A 397 10.59 -4.67 2.07
N PRO A 398 9.86 -3.54 2.07
CA PRO A 398 9.23 -3.07 3.29
C PRO A 398 8.01 -3.91 3.67
N ALA A 399 7.72 -3.97 4.97
CA ALA A 399 6.66 -4.82 5.50
C ALA A 399 5.97 -4.19 6.71
N TRP A 400 4.72 -4.60 6.90
CA TRP A 400 3.93 -4.32 8.11
C TRP A 400 4.21 -5.36 9.20
N PHE A 401 4.42 -4.90 10.42
CA PHE A 401 4.56 -5.75 11.61
C PHE A 401 3.95 -5.09 12.84
N LYS A 402 3.78 -5.82 13.94
CA LYS A 402 3.24 -5.28 15.18
C LYS A 402 4.38 -4.91 16.13
N ALA A 403 4.43 -3.65 16.59
CA ALA A 403 5.41 -3.19 17.56
C ALA A 403 4.91 -2.01 18.43
N ASP A 404 5.58 -1.79 19.57
CA ASP A 404 5.53 -0.52 20.32
C ASP A 404 6.58 0.42 19.72
N ALA A 405 6.16 1.29 18.78
CA ALA A 405 7.08 2.06 17.94
C ALA A 405 8.07 2.95 18.73
N PRO A 406 7.66 3.74 19.75
CA PRO A 406 8.60 4.52 20.56
C PRO A 406 9.62 3.65 21.30
N ALA A 407 9.19 2.53 21.88
CA ALA A 407 10.08 1.67 22.66
C ALA A 407 11.06 0.91 21.76
N LEU A 408 10.57 0.39 20.63
CA LEU A 408 11.40 -0.26 19.61
C LEU A 408 12.45 0.68 19.03
N LEU A 409 12.08 1.93 18.74
CA LEU A 409 12.99 2.94 18.21
C LEU A 409 14.14 3.25 19.17
N VAL A 410 13.85 3.43 20.47
CA VAL A 410 14.88 3.64 21.51
C VAL A 410 15.80 2.42 21.65
N MET A 411 15.24 1.20 21.57
CA MET A 411 16.04 -0.02 21.60
C MET A 411 16.98 -0.11 20.40
N LEU A 412 16.49 0.14 19.19
CA LEU A 412 17.29 0.11 17.97
C LEU A 412 18.37 1.18 17.98
N GLU A 413 18.07 2.39 18.47
CA GLU A 413 19.06 3.45 18.69
C GLU A 413 20.19 3.00 19.64
N ALA A 414 19.84 2.35 20.76
CA ALA A 414 20.84 1.82 21.69
C ALA A 414 21.68 0.69 21.06
N LEU A 415 21.05 -0.22 20.31
CA LEU A 415 21.74 -1.33 19.64
C LEU A 415 22.68 -0.84 18.52
N THR A 416 22.21 0.08 17.68
CA THR A 416 23.00 0.68 16.60
C THR A 416 24.16 1.51 17.13
N SER A 417 23.97 2.26 18.23
CA SER A 417 25.05 2.96 18.91
C SER A 417 26.13 2.01 19.42
N ARG A 418 25.74 0.87 20.02
CA ARG A 418 26.69 -0.17 20.45
C ARG A 418 27.39 -0.86 19.28
N LEU A 419 26.71 -1.05 18.15
CA LEU A 419 27.34 -1.54 16.92
C LEU A 419 28.40 -0.56 16.41
N GLY A 420 28.13 0.75 16.45
CA GLY A 420 29.10 1.78 16.06
C GLY A 420 30.33 1.88 16.98
N GLU A 421 30.22 1.48 18.25
CA GLU A 421 31.36 1.40 19.18
C GLU A 421 32.31 0.23 18.86
N LEU A 422 31.84 -0.80 18.15
CA LEU A 422 32.72 -1.85 17.62
C LEU A 422 33.55 -1.22 16.50
N ALA A 423 34.86 -1.10 16.74
CA ALA A 423 35.83 -0.21 16.06
C ALA A 423 35.93 -0.25 14.51
N GLU A 424 35.09 -1.02 13.82
CA GLU A 424 35.11 -1.22 12.37
C GLU A 424 33.75 -1.01 11.67
N VAL A 425 32.65 -0.77 12.40
CA VAL A 425 31.31 -0.65 11.78
C VAL A 425 30.95 0.82 11.52
N ARG A 426 30.98 1.22 10.25
CA ARG A 426 30.56 2.56 9.79
C ARG A 426 29.32 2.56 8.90
N HIS A 427 29.02 1.43 8.29
CA HIS A 427 27.87 1.22 7.43
C HIS A 427 27.08 0.03 7.95
N LEU A 428 25.77 0.21 8.08
CA LEU A 428 24.84 -0.78 8.58
C LEU A 428 23.64 -0.88 7.64
N ASP A 429 23.28 -2.09 7.27
CA ASP A 429 22.13 -2.37 6.44
C ASP A 429 20.92 -2.75 7.27
N ALA A 430 19.84 -2.03 6.98
CA ALA A 430 18.47 -2.12 7.47
C ALA A 430 17.53 -3.11 6.74
N GLU A 431 17.46 -4.40 7.04
CA GLU A 431 16.57 -5.31 6.28
C GLU A 431 15.33 -5.75 7.07
N VAL A 432 14.19 -5.90 6.38
CA VAL A 432 12.99 -6.54 6.92
C VAL A 432 12.62 -7.78 6.10
N CYS A 433 12.60 -8.95 6.73
CA CYS A 433 12.24 -10.19 6.06
C CYS A 433 10.89 -10.73 6.56
N LEU A 434 10.01 -11.10 5.63
CA LEU A 434 8.75 -11.79 5.96
C LEU A 434 9.00 -13.26 6.28
N GLY A 435 8.47 -13.74 7.41
CA GLY A 435 8.40 -15.15 7.78
C GLY A 435 6.95 -15.65 7.90
N ASN A 436 6.78 -16.94 8.16
CA ASN A 436 5.45 -17.57 8.21
C ASN A 436 4.52 -17.00 9.30
N ARG A 437 5.07 -16.68 10.49
CA ARG A 437 4.31 -16.14 11.64
C ARG A 437 5.01 -14.95 12.32
N ARG A 438 6.12 -14.49 11.74
CA ARG A 438 7.01 -13.46 12.28
C ARG A 438 7.53 -12.60 11.15
N VAL A 439 7.87 -11.36 11.47
CA VAL A 439 8.66 -10.47 10.62
C VAL A 439 10.03 -10.32 11.27
N TYR A 440 11.11 -10.49 10.52
CA TYR A 440 12.47 -10.38 11.04
C TYR A 440 13.03 -9.01 10.70
N LEU A 441 13.38 -8.23 11.73
CA LEU A 441 14.20 -7.02 11.58
C LEU A 441 15.67 -7.41 11.70
N ASP A 442 16.45 -7.17 10.65
CA ASP A 442 17.85 -7.53 10.59
C ASP A 442 18.72 -6.26 10.46
N LEU A 443 19.69 -6.12 11.36
CA LEU A 443 20.79 -5.16 11.23
C LEU A 443 22.02 -5.91 10.72
N ILE A 444 22.56 -5.53 9.56
CA ILE A 444 23.60 -6.28 8.85
C ILE A 444 24.85 -5.42 8.67
N TRP A 445 26.02 -5.92 9.11
CA TRP A 445 27.29 -5.22 8.99
C TRP A 445 28.39 -6.14 8.48
N LEU A 446 29.46 -5.56 7.94
CA LEU A 446 30.65 -6.31 7.53
C LEU A 446 31.41 -6.76 8.79
N GLY A 447 31.59 -8.05 8.99
CA GLY A 447 32.30 -8.57 10.15
C GLY A 447 31.82 -9.94 10.62
N THR A 448 32.16 -10.26 11.87
CA THR A 448 31.83 -11.55 12.49
C THR A 448 30.60 -11.44 13.42
N PRO A 449 29.81 -12.53 13.54
CA PRO A 449 28.67 -12.59 14.44
C PRO A 449 29.10 -12.40 15.88
N MET A 450 28.20 -11.81 16.67
CA MET A 450 28.41 -11.62 18.09
C MET A 450 28.36 -12.94 18.84
N THR A 451 29.24 -13.10 19.83
CA THR A 451 29.16 -14.23 20.75
C THR A 451 27.93 -14.13 21.66
N GLN A 452 27.44 -15.27 22.14
CA GLN A 452 26.31 -15.31 23.07
C GLN A 452 26.56 -14.48 24.35
N HIS A 453 27.82 -14.39 24.80
CA HIS A 453 28.21 -13.58 25.95
C HIS A 453 28.05 -12.07 25.68
N GLN A 454 28.53 -11.59 24.53
CA GLN A 454 28.34 -10.20 24.13
C GLN A 454 26.86 -9.85 23.99
N LEU A 455 26.09 -10.75 23.37
CA LEU A 455 24.65 -10.57 23.17
C LEU A 455 23.88 -10.54 24.50
N ALA A 456 24.24 -11.39 25.47
CA ALA A 456 23.66 -11.35 26.81
C ALA A 456 23.98 -10.03 27.53
N GLY A 457 25.20 -9.51 27.37
CA GLY A 457 25.58 -8.18 27.88
C GLY A 457 24.73 -7.06 27.28
N TRP A 458 24.38 -7.16 26.00
CA TRP A 458 23.54 -6.17 25.32
C TRP A 458 22.08 -6.27 25.76
N LYS A 459 21.54 -7.49 25.89
CA LYS A 459 20.20 -7.73 26.42
C LYS A 459 20.00 -7.16 27.83
N ALA A 460 21.05 -7.11 28.64
CA ALA A 460 21.02 -6.54 30.00
C ALA A 460 21.13 -5.00 30.05
N LEU A 461 21.37 -4.31 28.93
CA LEU A 461 21.46 -2.85 28.89
C LEU A 461 20.13 -2.21 29.25
N ARG A 462 20.18 -1.11 30.02
CA ARG A 462 19.01 -0.32 30.40
C ARG A 462 18.75 0.81 29.39
N LEU A 463 17.48 1.02 29.07
CA LEU A 463 17.02 2.06 28.15
C LEU A 463 16.51 3.27 28.95
N ASP A 464 17.42 4.17 29.33
CA ASP A 464 17.11 5.30 30.22
C ASP A 464 16.16 6.35 29.61
N ALA A 465 16.03 6.37 28.29
CA ALA A 465 15.06 7.22 27.60
C ALA A 465 13.61 6.73 27.73
N LEU A 466 13.39 5.51 28.26
CA LEU A 466 12.06 4.95 28.51
C LEU A 466 11.69 5.03 30.00
N PRO A 467 10.40 5.17 30.34
CA PRO A 467 9.96 5.13 31.73
C PRO A 467 10.41 3.85 32.43
N LEU A 468 10.90 3.97 33.67
CA LEU A 468 11.40 2.86 34.51
C LEU A 468 12.72 2.21 34.04
N SER A 469 13.40 2.77 33.03
CA SER A 469 14.67 2.26 32.50
C SER A 469 14.68 0.73 32.31
N PRO A 470 13.72 0.17 31.54
CA PRO A 470 13.64 -1.26 31.31
C PRO A 470 14.91 -1.75 30.61
N ARG A 471 15.21 -3.03 30.77
CA ARG A 471 16.29 -3.65 30.02
C ARG A 471 15.83 -3.99 28.62
N ILE A 472 16.78 -4.14 27.69
CA ILE A 472 16.48 -4.63 26.34
C ILE A 472 15.78 -6.00 26.40
N GLU A 473 16.18 -6.89 27.32
CA GLU A 473 15.50 -8.19 27.54
C GLU A 473 14.02 -8.05 27.94
N ASP A 474 13.69 -7.05 28.77
CA ASP A 474 12.31 -6.80 29.21
C ASP A 474 11.45 -6.35 28.02
N LEU A 475 12.01 -5.49 27.16
CA LEU A 475 11.34 -5.00 25.96
C LEU A 475 11.17 -6.08 24.89
N LEU A 476 12.17 -6.94 24.70
CA LEU A 476 12.08 -8.08 23.79
C LEU A 476 10.98 -9.05 24.25
N HIS A 477 10.91 -9.36 25.56
CA HIS A 477 9.82 -10.15 26.11
C HIS A 477 8.44 -9.49 25.91
N GLN A 478 8.33 -8.16 26.03
CA GLN A 478 7.09 -7.43 25.73
C GLN A 478 6.64 -7.61 24.27
N HIS A 479 7.59 -7.73 23.34
CA HIS A 479 7.32 -7.95 21.92
C HIS A 479 7.20 -9.43 21.53
N ASP A 480 7.18 -10.34 22.51
CA ASP A 480 7.28 -11.80 22.30
C ASP A 480 8.45 -12.17 21.39
N SER A 481 9.59 -11.45 21.52
CA SER A 481 10.73 -11.50 20.63
C SER A 481 11.99 -11.96 21.37
N ASP A 482 13.01 -12.40 20.61
CA ASP A 482 14.34 -12.67 21.13
C ASP A 482 15.40 -12.30 20.10
N LEU A 483 16.52 -11.72 20.56
CA LEU A 483 17.57 -11.22 19.67
C LEU A 483 18.62 -12.32 19.41
N TRP A 484 19.04 -12.47 18.14
CA TRP A 484 20.07 -13.44 17.72
C TRP A 484 21.12 -12.80 16.82
N SER A 485 22.36 -13.26 16.91
CA SER A 485 23.42 -12.90 15.96
C SER A 485 23.85 -14.11 15.15
N LEU A 486 23.92 -13.96 13.84
CA LEU A 486 24.16 -15.03 12.88
C LEU A 486 25.15 -14.56 11.80
N GLN A 487 25.86 -15.49 11.16
CA GLN A 487 26.62 -15.19 9.95
C GLN A 487 25.65 -15.05 8.79
N ASP A 488 25.86 -14.03 7.96
CA ASP A 488 25.13 -13.84 6.72
C ASP A 488 25.46 -14.92 5.68
N PRO A 489 24.56 -15.28 4.75
CA PRO A 489 24.81 -16.33 3.75
C PRO A 489 26.05 -16.09 2.88
N ASP A 490 26.49 -14.84 2.73
CA ASP A 490 27.66 -14.48 1.95
C ASP A 490 29.01 -14.78 2.66
N GLY A 491 28.96 -15.15 3.95
CA GLY A 491 30.14 -15.47 4.76
C GLY A 491 31.03 -14.27 5.12
N ARG A 492 30.63 -13.04 4.78
CA ARG A 492 31.39 -11.80 5.02
C ARG A 492 30.67 -10.85 5.96
N HIS A 493 29.35 -10.85 5.95
CA HIS A 493 28.55 -10.01 6.82
C HIS A 493 28.04 -10.80 8.03
N ALA A 494 27.84 -10.09 9.13
CA ALA A 494 27.12 -10.58 10.30
C ALA A 494 25.77 -9.89 10.37
N ARG A 495 24.76 -10.61 10.87
CA ARG A 495 23.41 -10.08 11.07
C ARG A 495 22.97 -10.19 12.52
N LEU A 496 22.27 -9.17 13.00
CA LEU A 496 21.56 -9.16 14.27
C LEU A 496 20.07 -9.15 13.97
N ARG A 497 19.40 -10.25 14.29
CA ARG A 497 18.01 -10.54 13.92
C ARG A 497 17.08 -10.41 15.12
N CYS A 498 16.00 -9.65 14.94
CA CYS A 498 14.94 -9.46 15.90
C CYS A 498 13.57 -9.88 15.31
N PRO A 499 13.00 -11.03 15.71
CA PRO A 499 11.72 -11.56 15.25
C PRO A 499 10.52 -10.86 15.92
N LEU A 500 9.79 -10.05 15.17
CA LEU A 500 8.57 -9.39 15.64
C LEU A 500 7.29 -10.13 15.20
N PRO A 501 6.17 -9.95 15.92
CA PRO A 501 4.87 -10.49 15.50
C PRO A 501 4.41 -9.86 14.18
N ALA A 502 3.93 -10.68 13.26
CA ALA A 502 3.34 -10.21 12.00
C ALA A 502 1.92 -9.66 12.21
N VAL A 503 1.47 -8.76 11.34
CA VAL A 503 0.04 -8.37 11.27
C VAL A 503 -0.75 -9.53 10.63
N GLU A 504 -1.93 -9.87 11.19
CA GLU A 504 -2.81 -10.86 10.56
C GLU A 504 -3.17 -10.39 9.15
N ARG A 505 -2.89 -11.24 8.17
CA ARG A 505 -3.19 -11.01 6.76
C ARG A 505 -4.70 -11.20 6.55
N VAL A 506 -5.48 -10.16 6.87
CA VAL A 506 -6.94 -10.17 6.65
C VAL A 506 -7.25 -9.44 5.34
N GLY A 507 -7.03 -10.14 4.25
CA GLY A 507 -7.59 -9.83 2.93
C GLY A 507 -8.35 -11.05 2.43
N ALA A 508 -9.48 -10.85 1.74
CA ALA A 508 -9.98 -11.92 0.88
C ALA A 508 -8.92 -12.16 -0.20
N PRO A 509 -8.61 -13.42 -0.56
CA PRO A 509 -7.66 -13.69 -1.63
C PRO A 509 -8.09 -12.92 -2.87
N LEU A 510 -7.27 -11.98 -3.34
CA LEU A 510 -7.46 -11.39 -4.65
C LEU A 510 -7.43 -12.55 -5.65
N THR A 511 -8.50 -12.73 -6.40
CA THR A 511 -8.52 -13.71 -7.49
C THR A 511 -7.38 -13.37 -8.43
N ARG A 512 -6.42 -14.28 -8.57
CA ARG A 512 -5.28 -14.12 -9.47
C ARG A 512 -5.80 -13.78 -10.87
N PRO A 513 -5.56 -12.57 -11.39
CA PRO A 513 -5.90 -12.26 -12.77
C PRO A 513 -5.12 -13.19 -13.70
N SER A 514 -5.64 -13.43 -14.91
CA SER A 514 -4.86 -14.18 -15.90
C SER A 514 -3.56 -13.42 -16.19
N PRO A 515 -2.42 -14.12 -16.31
CA PRO A 515 -1.13 -13.48 -16.54
C PRO A 515 -1.18 -12.60 -17.80
N ARG A 516 -0.51 -11.44 -17.74
CA ARG A 516 -0.39 -10.52 -18.88
C ARG A 516 0.18 -11.32 -20.06
N PRO A 517 -0.41 -11.23 -21.27
CA PRO A 517 0.18 -11.84 -22.45
C PRO A 517 1.58 -11.25 -22.66
N GLU A 518 2.51 -12.12 -22.98
CA GLU A 518 3.90 -11.73 -23.22
C GLU A 518 3.99 -10.87 -24.48
N PHE A 519 4.87 -9.88 -24.45
CA PHE A 519 4.99 -8.92 -25.53
C PHE A 519 6.27 -9.20 -26.31
N HIS A 520 6.12 -9.83 -27.48
CA HIS A 520 7.26 -10.25 -28.30
C HIS A 520 7.55 -9.15 -29.33
N ASP A 521 8.18 -8.07 -28.88
CA ASP A 521 8.64 -6.98 -29.75
C ASP A 521 10.14 -6.81 -29.56
N PHE A 522 10.92 -7.23 -30.57
CA PHE A 522 12.37 -7.46 -30.48
C PHE A 522 13.22 -6.17 -30.44
N GLY A 523 12.61 -4.99 -30.31
CA GLY A 523 13.32 -3.70 -30.32
C GLY A 523 14.34 -3.51 -29.19
N ILE A 524 14.32 -4.35 -28.15
CA ILE A 524 15.35 -4.35 -27.10
C ILE A 524 16.70 -4.84 -27.65
N ALA A 525 16.70 -5.77 -28.61
CA ALA A 525 17.94 -6.26 -29.22
C ALA A 525 18.61 -5.19 -30.11
N ASP A 526 17.84 -4.20 -30.57
CA ASP A 526 18.32 -3.10 -31.41
C ASP A 526 18.86 -1.90 -30.59
N LEU A 527 18.86 -1.98 -29.26
CA LEU A 527 19.42 -0.94 -28.40
C LEU A 527 20.96 -0.88 -28.55
N PRO A 528 21.55 0.33 -28.45
CA PRO A 528 23.00 0.49 -28.59
C PRO A 528 23.74 -0.33 -27.52
N PRO A 529 24.88 -0.96 -27.87
CA PRO A 529 25.66 -1.70 -26.90
C PRO A 529 26.18 -0.77 -25.79
N PRO A 530 26.28 -1.26 -24.54
CA PRO A 530 26.85 -0.48 -23.45
C PRO A 530 28.30 -0.07 -23.76
N GLU A 531 28.73 1.04 -23.14
CA GLU A 531 30.14 1.41 -23.12
C GLU A 531 31.00 0.29 -22.52
N ALA A 532 32.25 0.16 -22.97
CA ALA A 532 33.10 -0.98 -22.63
C ALA A 532 33.31 -1.17 -21.11
N GLU A 533 33.39 -0.07 -20.35
CA GLU A 533 33.53 -0.11 -18.89
C GLU A 533 32.28 -0.67 -18.20
N LEU A 534 31.09 -0.18 -18.59
CA LEU A 534 29.82 -0.68 -18.06
C LEU A 534 29.55 -2.13 -18.50
N ALA A 535 29.92 -2.49 -19.72
CA ALA A 535 29.79 -3.84 -20.27
C ALA A 535 30.59 -4.87 -19.45
N ALA A 536 31.80 -4.52 -19.01
CA ALA A 536 32.67 -5.39 -18.22
C ALA A 536 32.35 -5.38 -16.71
N CYS A 537 31.42 -4.53 -16.26
CA CYS A 537 31.07 -4.42 -14.86
C CYS A 537 30.45 -5.74 -14.33
N PRO A 538 30.92 -6.27 -13.19
CA PRO A 538 30.32 -7.45 -12.58
C PRO A 538 28.85 -7.23 -12.21
N LEU A 539 27.99 -8.23 -12.39
CA LEU A 539 26.55 -8.12 -12.10
C LEU A 539 26.26 -7.65 -10.67
N ALA A 540 27.12 -8.01 -9.72
CA ALA A 540 27.00 -7.60 -8.33
C ALA A 540 27.32 -6.14 -8.03
N GLN A 541 28.01 -5.45 -8.94
CA GLN A 541 28.42 -4.05 -8.79
C GLN A 541 27.59 -3.11 -9.69
N LEU A 542 26.67 -3.65 -10.49
CA LEU A 542 25.80 -2.85 -11.33
C LEU A 542 24.85 -2.00 -10.48
N GLU A 543 24.73 -0.74 -10.88
CA GLU A 543 23.59 0.09 -10.53
C GLU A 543 22.45 -0.24 -11.51
N VAL A 544 21.34 -0.71 -10.95
CA VAL A 544 20.20 -1.18 -11.71
C VAL A 544 18.95 -0.49 -11.21
N VAL A 545 18.10 -0.01 -12.11
CA VAL A 545 16.76 0.48 -11.77
C VAL A 545 15.74 -0.48 -12.32
N ALA A 546 15.05 -1.18 -11.41
CA ALA A 546 13.90 -2.00 -11.77
C ALA A 546 12.68 -1.12 -11.90
N PHE A 547 11.90 -1.29 -12.96
CA PHE A 547 10.65 -0.54 -13.16
C PHE A 547 9.55 -1.39 -13.78
N ASP A 548 8.32 -0.92 -13.59
CA ASP A 548 7.10 -1.47 -14.19
C ASP A 548 6.11 -0.34 -14.47
N THR A 549 5.21 -0.56 -15.43
CA THR A 549 4.15 0.39 -15.78
C THR A 549 2.75 -0.22 -15.71
N GLU A 550 1.83 0.57 -15.18
CA GLU A 550 0.40 0.29 -15.27
C GLU A 550 -0.21 1.13 -16.40
N THR A 551 -1.13 0.53 -17.15
CA THR A 551 -1.63 1.10 -18.40
C THR A 551 -3.14 0.93 -18.51
N THR A 552 -3.80 1.75 -19.33
CA THR A 552 -5.25 1.65 -19.57
C THR A 552 -5.65 0.36 -20.27
N GLY A 553 -4.70 -0.39 -20.82
CA GLY A 553 -4.88 -1.66 -21.51
C GLY A 553 -3.60 -2.07 -22.21
N LEU A 554 -3.65 -3.17 -22.96
CA LEU A 554 -2.46 -3.78 -23.55
C LEU A 554 -2.19 -3.35 -25.01
N ALA A 555 -3.11 -2.60 -25.64
CA ALA A 555 -3.01 -2.18 -27.03
C ALA A 555 -2.27 -0.83 -27.17
N LEU A 556 -1.00 -0.80 -26.72
CA LEU A 556 -0.16 0.41 -26.65
C LEU A 556 0.08 1.09 -28.02
N ARG A 557 0.11 0.31 -29.10
CA ARG A 557 0.26 0.84 -30.48
C ARG A 557 -1.00 1.54 -31.02
N GLN A 558 -2.11 1.44 -30.30
CA GLN A 558 -3.37 2.08 -30.65
C GLN A 558 -3.62 3.24 -29.66
N ASP A 559 -4.50 3.02 -28.70
CA ASP A 559 -5.02 4.08 -27.85
C ASP A 559 -4.65 3.91 -26.39
N ASP A 560 -4.06 2.78 -25.97
CA ASP A 560 -3.73 2.58 -24.56
C ASP A 560 -2.56 3.45 -24.10
N ARG A 561 -2.65 3.94 -22.85
CA ARG A 561 -1.76 4.94 -22.26
C ARG A 561 -1.31 4.52 -20.87
N VAL A 562 -0.16 5.04 -20.45
CA VAL A 562 0.40 4.85 -19.11
C VAL A 562 -0.45 5.58 -18.07
N ILE A 563 -0.72 4.89 -16.96
CA ILE A 563 -1.46 5.35 -15.77
C ILE A 563 -0.50 5.53 -14.59
N SER A 564 0.53 4.70 -14.48
CA SER A 564 1.49 4.79 -13.38
C SER A 564 2.85 4.26 -13.79
N ILE A 565 3.90 4.85 -13.22
CA ILE A 565 5.28 4.38 -13.34
C ILE A 565 5.78 4.10 -11.92
N GLY A 566 6.27 2.89 -11.70
CA GLY A 566 6.86 2.46 -10.45
C GLY A 566 8.27 1.98 -10.69
N ALA A 567 9.22 2.41 -9.87
CA ALA A 567 10.60 1.96 -9.96
C ALA A 567 11.30 1.95 -8.61
N CYS A 568 12.33 1.12 -8.50
CA CYS A 568 13.19 1.01 -7.32
C CYS A 568 14.63 0.75 -7.74
N ARG A 569 15.58 1.22 -6.92
CA ARG A 569 17.01 1.13 -7.25
C ARG A 569 17.70 -0.01 -6.53
N ILE A 570 18.58 -0.69 -7.26
CA ILE A 570 19.52 -1.68 -6.74
C ILE A 570 20.93 -1.11 -6.92
N VAL A 571 21.70 -1.08 -5.83
CA VAL A 571 23.10 -0.64 -5.84
C VAL A 571 23.93 -1.69 -5.13
N ASN A 572 25.04 -2.12 -5.73
CA ASN A 572 25.93 -3.13 -5.17
C ASN A 572 25.20 -4.44 -4.77
N GLY A 573 24.22 -4.85 -5.57
CA GLY A 573 23.43 -6.05 -5.32
C GLY A 573 22.48 -5.94 -4.11
N ARG A 574 22.10 -4.73 -3.72
CA ARG A 574 21.15 -4.46 -2.63
C ARG A 574 20.02 -3.59 -3.14
N LEU A 575 18.77 -4.04 -2.96
CA LEU A 575 17.58 -3.24 -3.25
C LEU A 575 17.45 -2.15 -2.18
N LEU A 576 17.45 -0.88 -2.57
CA LEU A 576 17.30 0.25 -1.65
C LEU A 576 15.81 0.43 -1.32
N ALA A 577 15.45 0.36 -0.04
CA ALA A 577 14.03 0.35 0.37
C ALA A 577 13.32 1.70 0.15
N ASP A 578 14.08 2.80 0.27
CA ASP A 578 13.57 4.18 0.22
C ASP A 578 13.84 4.89 -1.13
N ASP A 579 14.77 4.38 -1.94
CA ASP A 579 15.06 4.91 -3.27
C ASP A 579 14.06 4.35 -4.29
N THR A 580 12.93 5.05 -4.38
CA THR A 580 11.79 4.65 -5.20
C THR A 580 11.25 5.82 -6.02
N PHE A 581 10.70 5.50 -7.18
CA PHE A 581 9.95 6.42 -8.02
C PHE A 581 8.55 5.84 -8.21
N ASP A 582 7.55 6.43 -7.58
CA ASP A 582 6.14 6.01 -7.71
C ASP A 582 5.31 7.23 -8.09
N VAL A 583 4.92 7.30 -9.36
CA VAL A 583 4.24 8.46 -9.93
C VAL A 583 3.02 8.00 -10.73
N ARG A 584 1.86 8.57 -10.39
CA ARG A 584 0.65 8.51 -11.22
C ARG A 584 0.80 9.43 -12.43
N VAL A 585 0.25 8.99 -13.54
CA VAL A 585 0.28 9.67 -14.84
C VAL A 585 -1.15 9.85 -15.31
N ASP A 586 -1.49 11.06 -15.77
CA ASP A 586 -2.77 11.30 -16.42
C ASP A 586 -2.75 10.67 -17.83
N PRO A 587 -3.55 9.62 -18.09
CA PRO A 587 -3.59 8.96 -19.39
C PRO A 587 -4.32 9.80 -20.45
N GLY A 588 -4.97 10.92 -20.08
CA GLY A 588 -5.75 11.77 -20.98
C GLY A 588 -7.02 11.10 -21.52
N ARG A 589 -7.43 9.97 -20.93
CA ARG A 589 -8.60 9.17 -21.31
C ARG A 589 -9.16 8.42 -20.09
N PRO A 590 -10.43 7.99 -20.11
CA PRO A 590 -10.99 7.17 -19.04
C PRO A 590 -10.28 5.82 -18.91
N ILE A 591 -10.03 5.40 -17.68
CA ILE A 591 -9.45 4.10 -17.35
C ILE A 591 -10.53 3.01 -17.48
N PRO A 592 -10.34 1.98 -18.32
CA PRO A 592 -11.32 0.91 -18.46
C PRO A 592 -11.48 0.09 -17.16
N PRO A 593 -12.71 -0.32 -16.79
CA PRO A 593 -12.96 -1.12 -15.59
C PRO A 593 -12.19 -2.45 -15.55
N ALA A 594 -11.87 -3.02 -16.71
CA ALA A 594 -11.07 -4.25 -16.80
C ALA A 594 -9.63 -4.04 -16.30
N SER A 595 -9.04 -2.87 -16.54
CA SER A 595 -7.70 -2.52 -16.08
C SER A 595 -7.71 -2.16 -14.60
N THR A 596 -8.70 -1.37 -14.16
CA THR A 596 -8.96 -1.10 -12.74
C THR A 596 -9.12 -2.37 -11.92
N ALA A 597 -9.75 -3.42 -12.45
CA ALA A 597 -9.89 -4.69 -11.75
C ALA A 597 -8.55 -5.43 -11.51
N ILE A 598 -7.50 -5.08 -12.24
CA ILE A 598 -6.16 -5.66 -12.11
C ILE A 598 -5.33 -4.81 -11.15
N HIS A 599 -5.11 -3.54 -11.49
CA HIS A 599 -4.17 -2.67 -10.78
C HIS A 599 -4.82 -1.77 -9.71
N GLY A 600 -6.15 -1.81 -9.58
CA GLY A 600 -6.91 -1.07 -8.57
C GLY A 600 -7.03 0.44 -8.78
N LEU A 601 -6.46 0.99 -9.87
CA LEU A 601 -6.46 2.45 -10.14
C LEU A 601 -7.70 2.87 -10.92
N THR A 602 -8.28 3.97 -10.49
CA THR A 602 -9.50 4.58 -11.01
C THR A 602 -9.21 5.97 -11.58
N ASP A 603 -10.14 6.52 -12.35
CA ASP A 603 -10.01 7.89 -12.88
C ASP A 603 -9.81 8.95 -11.79
N SER A 604 -10.31 8.72 -10.58
CA SER A 604 -10.08 9.63 -9.44
C SER A 604 -8.64 9.60 -8.92
N ASP A 605 -7.94 8.48 -9.06
CA ASP A 605 -6.57 8.33 -8.55
C ASP A 605 -5.54 9.06 -9.43
N VAL A 606 -5.87 9.31 -10.70
CA VAL A 606 -5.03 10.05 -11.65
C VAL A 606 -5.48 11.50 -11.83
N LEU A 607 -6.50 11.94 -11.09
CA LEU A 607 -7.03 13.30 -11.20
C LEU A 607 -5.97 14.32 -10.75
N GLY A 608 -5.54 15.18 -11.68
CA GLY A 608 -4.49 16.18 -11.43
C GLY A 608 -3.07 15.63 -11.49
N ALA A 609 -2.89 14.35 -11.85
CA ALA A 609 -1.59 13.79 -12.14
C ALA A 609 -0.97 14.46 -13.39
N PRO A 610 0.37 14.52 -13.50
CA PRO A 610 1.02 15.04 -14.70
C PRO A 610 0.81 14.09 -15.90
N PRO A 611 0.74 14.61 -17.15
CA PRO A 611 0.74 13.76 -18.34
C PRO A 611 2.10 13.08 -18.51
N LEU A 612 2.15 12.01 -19.31
CA LEU A 612 3.38 11.24 -19.54
C LEU A 612 4.55 12.10 -20.04
N SER A 613 4.28 13.13 -20.84
CA SER A 613 5.31 14.07 -21.33
C SER A 613 6.04 14.83 -20.23
N GLN A 614 5.45 14.97 -19.04
CA GLN A 614 6.09 15.57 -17.87
C GLN A 614 6.67 14.51 -16.90
N ALA A 615 6.04 13.33 -16.83
CA ALA A 615 6.51 12.24 -15.98
C ALA A 615 7.78 11.57 -16.53
N LEU A 616 7.87 11.37 -17.85
CA LEU A 616 8.98 10.68 -18.50
C LEU A 616 10.34 11.38 -18.34
N PRO A 617 10.47 12.72 -18.48
CA PRO A 617 11.73 13.41 -18.18
C PRO A 617 12.18 13.22 -16.73
N ARG A 618 11.24 13.29 -15.77
CA ARG A 618 11.55 13.05 -14.35
C ARG A 618 11.99 11.61 -14.10
N PHE A 619 11.36 10.66 -14.80
CA PHE A 619 11.75 9.26 -14.72
C PHE A 619 13.14 9.02 -15.34
N ARG A 620 13.46 9.68 -16.46
CA ARG A 620 14.79 9.69 -17.06
C ARG A 620 15.85 10.25 -16.10
N ASP A 621 15.56 11.38 -15.44
CA ASP A 621 16.47 11.98 -14.46
C ASP A 621 16.70 11.03 -13.27
N TYR A 622 15.64 10.35 -12.82
CA TYR A 622 15.74 9.30 -11.80
C TYR A 622 16.60 8.12 -12.28
N LEU A 623 16.45 7.65 -13.52
CA LEU A 623 17.25 6.55 -14.06
C LEU A 623 18.76 6.88 -14.05
N GLY A 624 19.13 8.12 -14.42
CA GLY A 624 20.53 8.49 -14.59
C GLY A 624 21.23 7.59 -15.62
N ASP A 625 22.41 7.09 -15.26
CA ASP A 625 23.21 6.17 -16.08
C ASP A 625 23.00 4.69 -15.70
N ALA A 626 22.02 4.39 -14.85
CA ALA A 626 21.76 3.04 -14.38
C ALA A 626 21.28 2.09 -15.50
N VAL A 627 21.58 0.80 -15.34
CA VAL A 627 21.01 -0.24 -16.20
C VAL A 627 19.51 -0.37 -15.91
N ILE A 628 18.69 -0.41 -16.94
CA ILE A 628 17.25 -0.60 -16.81
C ILE A 628 16.95 -2.09 -16.63
N LEU A 629 16.07 -2.41 -15.70
CA LEU A 629 15.59 -3.78 -15.47
C LEU A 629 14.06 -3.79 -15.47
N ALA A 630 13.46 -4.70 -16.21
CA ALA A 630 12.02 -4.91 -16.19
C ALA A 630 11.68 -6.39 -16.43
N HIS A 631 10.41 -6.75 -16.25
CA HIS A 631 9.89 -8.07 -16.59
C HIS A 631 9.02 -7.94 -17.83
N ASN A 632 9.40 -8.60 -18.94
CA ASN A 632 8.79 -8.38 -20.25
C ASN A 632 8.96 -6.91 -20.70
N ALA A 633 10.21 -6.44 -20.60
CA ALA A 633 10.62 -5.04 -20.72
C ALA A 633 10.15 -4.37 -22.03
N ALA A 634 9.91 -5.14 -23.09
CA ALA A 634 9.47 -4.64 -24.38
C ALA A 634 8.12 -3.92 -24.26
N PHE A 635 7.23 -4.41 -23.40
CA PHE A 635 5.93 -3.80 -23.15
C PHE A 635 6.08 -2.43 -22.50
N ASP A 636 6.80 -2.36 -21.37
CA ASP A 636 6.95 -1.13 -20.60
C ASP A 636 7.73 -0.06 -21.35
N LEU A 637 8.77 -0.46 -22.10
CA LEU A 637 9.50 0.46 -22.97
C LEU A 637 8.62 1.00 -24.08
N LEU A 638 7.78 0.16 -24.72
CA LEU A 638 6.83 0.64 -25.72
C LEU A 638 5.82 1.62 -25.13
N ALA A 639 5.39 1.39 -23.88
CA ALA A 639 4.46 2.27 -23.18
C ALA A 639 5.08 3.65 -22.91
N LEU A 640 6.36 3.68 -22.53
CA LEU A 640 7.11 4.92 -22.25
C LEU A 640 7.65 5.61 -23.52
N GLN A 641 7.99 4.87 -24.57
CA GLN A 641 8.60 5.36 -25.81
C GLN A 641 7.61 5.43 -26.98
N SER A 642 6.36 5.80 -26.70
CA SER A 642 5.34 6.00 -27.73
C SER A 642 5.77 7.06 -28.76
N PRO A 643 5.28 7.00 -30.03
CA PRO A 643 5.64 7.95 -31.08
C PRO A 643 5.36 9.40 -30.66
N GLY A 644 6.43 10.19 -30.48
CA GLY A 644 6.35 11.56 -29.96
C GLY A 644 6.96 11.77 -28.56
N ALA A 645 7.54 10.74 -27.95
CA ALA A 645 8.34 10.89 -26.73
C ALA A 645 9.52 11.85 -26.99
N GLU A 646 9.63 12.91 -26.18
CA GLU A 646 10.70 13.91 -26.29
C GLU A 646 12.02 13.42 -25.67
N VAL A 647 11.96 12.37 -24.84
CA VAL A 647 13.09 11.81 -24.10
C VAL A 647 13.27 10.35 -24.49
N ALA A 648 14.43 10.02 -25.03
CA ALA A 648 14.78 8.67 -25.45
C ALA A 648 15.35 7.87 -24.28
N LEU A 649 14.94 6.60 -24.11
CA LEU A 649 15.42 5.63 -23.11
C LEU A 649 16.62 4.78 -23.61
N ASN A 650 17.81 5.37 -23.74
CA ASN A 650 18.98 4.75 -24.41
C ASN A 650 19.91 3.91 -23.51
N MET A 651 19.46 3.46 -22.33
CA MET A 651 20.31 2.71 -21.40
C MET A 651 20.30 1.24 -21.79
N PRO A 652 21.30 0.45 -21.36
CA PRO A 652 21.21 -1.00 -21.44
C PRO A 652 19.97 -1.51 -20.68
N VAL A 653 19.28 -2.48 -21.26
CA VAL A 653 18.04 -3.07 -20.71
C VAL A 653 18.23 -4.55 -20.48
N LEU A 654 17.98 -4.97 -19.24
CA LEU A 654 17.87 -6.37 -18.84
C LEU A 654 16.40 -6.74 -18.68
N ASP A 655 16.00 -7.84 -19.31
CA ASP A 655 14.66 -8.39 -19.22
C ASP A 655 14.69 -9.72 -18.46
N THR A 656 14.08 -9.74 -17.28
CA THR A 656 14.02 -10.93 -16.43
C THR A 656 13.25 -12.08 -17.08
N LEU A 657 12.27 -11.82 -17.96
CA LEU A 657 11.54 -12.85 -18.71
C LEU A 657 12.50 -13.58 -19.65
N LEU A 658 13.26 -12.83 -20.44
CA LEU A 658 14.20 -13.38 -21.42
C LEU A 658 15.37 -14.09 -20.75
N LEU A 659 15.93 -13.48 -19.70
CA LEU A 659 16.99 -14.11 -18.90
C LEU A 659 16.49 -15.41 -18.26
N SER A 660 15.25 -15.44 -17.75
CA SER A 660 14.70 -16.66 -17.15
C SER A 660 14.52 -17.77 -18.18
N ARG A 661 14.13 -17.44 -19.40
CA ARG A 661 14.00 -18.38 -20.52
C ARG A 661 15.32 -18.94 -20.98
N ALA A 662 16.32 -18.08 -21.14
CA ALA A 662 17.66 -18.50 -21.51
C ALA A 662 18.30 -19.39 -20.43
N LEU A 663 18.01 -19.10 -19.15
CA LEU A 663 18.46 -19.92 -18.04
C LEU A 663 17.80 -21.30 -18.05
N ASP A 664 16.48 -21.36 -18.10
CA ASP A 664 15.73 -22.60 -17.92
C ASP A 664 14.69 -22.82 -19.05
N PRO A 665 15.15 -23.07 -20.30
CA PRO A 665 14.29 -23.07 -21.49
C PRO A 665 13.25 -24.19 -21.53
N SER A 666 13.43 -25.24 -20.71
CA SER A 666 12.52 -26.39 -20.62
C SER A 666 11.40 -26.23 -19.59
N LEU A 667 11.35 -25.11 -18.85
CA LEU A 667 10.36 -24.90 -17.81
C LEU A 667 9.25 -23.97 -18.33
N ASP A 668 8.00 -24.40 -18.21
CA ASP A 668 6.86 -23.53 -18.48
C ASP A 668 6.68 -22.48 -17.35
N GLY A 669 5.91 -21.42 -17.63
CA GLY A 669 5.55 -20.40 -16.63
C GLY A 669 6.71 -19.47 -16.29
N HIS A 670 7.00 -18.54 -17.19
CA HIS A 670 7.98 -17.47 -16.96
C HIS A 670 7.34 -16.12 -16.67
N ASP A 671 6.02 -16.07 -16.44
CA ASP A 671 5.37 -14.86 -15.93
C ASP A 671 5.88 -14.54 -14.51
N LEU A 672 5.76 -13.25 -14.13
CA LEU A 672 6.31 -12.74 -12.88
C LEU A 672 5.79 -13.48 -11.65
N ASP A 673 4.51 -13.90 -11.63
CA ASP A 673 3.94 -14.65 -10.51
C ASP A 673 4.55 -16.06 -10.42
N SER A 674 4.62 -16.77 -11.55
CA SER A 674 5.26 -18.10 -11.62
C SER A 674 6.73 -18.05 -11.21
N LEU A 675 7.47 -17.00 -11.60
CA LEU A 675 8.86 -16.82 -11.22
C LEU A 675 9.00 -16.43 -9.74
N ALA A 676 8.15 -15.56 -9.23
CA ALA A 676 8.15 -15.21 -7.81
C ALA A 676 7.90 -16.46 -6.93
N ASP A 677 6.93 -17.29 -7.30
CA ASP A 677 6.66 -18.57 -6.62
C ASP A 677 7.87 -19.52 -6.74
N ARG A 678 8.49 -19.64 -7.92
CA ARG A 678 9.65 -20.52 -8.18
C ARG A 678 10.90 -20.13 -7.40
N TYR A 679 11.15 -18.84 -7.25
CA TYR A 679 12.27 -18.30 -6.49
C TYR A 679 11.93 -18.09 -5.00
N ALA A 680 10.74 -18.49 -4.57
CA ALA A 680 10.24 -18.36 -3.20
C ALA A 680 10.28 -16.91 -2.67
N LEU A 681 10.01 -15.95 -3.55
CA LEU A 681 9.95 -14.53 -3.19
C LEU A 681 8.72 -14.29 -2.31
N SER A 682 8.90 -13.57 -1.21
CA SER A 682 7.83 -13.26 -0.25
C SER A 682 7.56 -11.77 -0.24
N PHE A 683 6.30 -11.39 -0.45
CA PHE A 683 5.84 -10.00 -0.46
C PHE A 683 4.58 -9.85 0.39
N ALA A 684 4.31 -8.63 0.85
CA ALA A 684 3.11 -8.34 1.63
C ALA A 684 1.85 -8.39 0.74
N GLU A 685 0.72 -8.79 1.32
CA GLU A 685 -0.54 -8.84 0.58
C GLU A 685 -0.99 -7.42 0.21
N GLY A 686 -1.47 -7.23 -1.02
CA GLY A 686 -1.84 -5.91 -1.56
C GLY A 686 -0.68 -5.08 -2.11
N THR A 687 0.57 -5.55 -2.05
CA THR A 687 1.69 -4.88 -2.73
C THR A 687 1.91 -5.34 -4.16
N ARG A 688 1.25 -6.42 -4.63
CA ARG A 688 1.30 -6.87 -6.03
C ARG A 688 0.26 -6.14 -6.88
N HIS A 689 0.51 -6.10 -8.19
CA HIS A 689 -0.35 -5.45 -9.18
C HIS A 689 -0.44 -3.94 -8.96
N THR A 690 0.67 -3.38 -8.50
CA THR A 690 0.92 -1.94 -8.53
C THR A 690 2.27 -1.75 -9.21
N ALA A 691 2.44 -0.67 -9.97
CA ALA A 691 3.69 -0.42 -10.68
C ALA A 691 4.92 -0.51 -9.76
N LEU A 692 4.89 0.11 -8.57
CA LEU A 692 6.01 0.04 -7.63
C LEU A 692 6.19 -1.37 -7.05
N GLY A 693 5.09 -2.04 -6.76
CA GLY A 693 5.06 -3.41 -6.27
C GLY A 693 5.72 -4.41 -7.22
N ASP A 694 5.38 -4.32 -8.49
CA ASP A 694 5.83 -5.22 -9.53
C ASP A 694 7.29 -4.92 -9.93
N ALA A 695 7.69 -3.65 -9.94
CA ALA A 695 9.09 -3.25 -10.04
C ALA A 695 9.95 -3.84 -8.91
N ARG A 696 9.44 -3.81 -7.68
CA ARG A 696 10.09 -4.37 -6.50
C ARG A 696 10.24 -5.90 -6.56
N VAL A 697 9.19 -6.60 -6.99
CA VAL A 697 9.27 -8.06 -7.23
C VAL A 697 10.28 -8.38 -8.32
N THR A 698 10.32 -7.57 -9.39
CA THR A 698 11.30 -7.72 -10.47
C THR A 698 12.73 -7.50 -9.96
N ALA A 699 12.96 -6.54 -9.06
CA ALA A 699 14.25 -6.31 -8.43
C ALA A 699 14.72 -7.50 -7.57
N GLU A 700 13.85 -8.02 -6.71
CA GLU A 700 14.13 -9.20 -5.88
C GLU A 700 14.38 -10.45 -6.75
N LEU A 701 13.58 -10.60 -7.81
CA LEU A 701 13.77 -11.67 -8.79
C LEU A 701 15.15 -11.57 -9.45
N TRP A 702 15.58 -10.37 -9.85
CA TRP A 702 16.92 -10.16 -10.39
C TRP A 702 18.02 -10.53 -9.40
N LEU A 703 17.92 -10.11 -8.14
CA LEU A 703 18.89 -10.46 -7.10
C LEU A 703 18.99 -11.98 -6.89
N ALA A 704 17.85 -12.68 -6.92
CA ALA A 704 17.80 -14.13 -6.82
C ALA A 704 18.34 -14.83 -8.09
N MET A 705 17.98 -14.36 -9.28
CA MET A 705 18.43 -14.88 -10.57
C MET A 705 19.92 -14.68 -10.79
N ARG A 706 20.48 -13.54 -10.36
CA ARG A 706 21.92 -13.21 -10.47
C ARG A 706 22.79 -14.32 -9.90
N THR A 707 22.44 -14.85 -8.72
CA THR A 707 23.20 -15.94 -8.09
C THR A 707 23.25 -17.20 -8.98
N ARG A 708 22.17 -17.49 -9.71
CA ARG A 708 22.15 -18.60 -10.68
C ARG A 708 22.88 -18.28 -11.99
N LEU A 709 22.80 -17.03 -12.46
CA LEU A 709 23.54 -16.54 -13.62
C LEU A 709 25.05 -16.68 -13.40
N GLU A 710 25.54 -16.19 -12.26
CA GLU A 710 26.95 -16.26 -11.87
C GLU A 710 27.43 -17.72 -11.76
N ALA A 711 26.60 -18.62 -11.21
CA ALA A 711 26.89 -20.05 -11.14
C ALA A 711 27.00 -20.73 -12.53
N ARG A 712 26.36 -20.16 -13.56
CA ARG A 712 26.47 -20.59 -14.97
C ARG A 712 27.57 -19.85 -15.75
N GLY A 713 28.39 -19.04 -15.07
CA GLY A 713 29.50 -18.32 -15.68
C GLY A 713 29.14 -16.97 -16.30
N VAL A 714 27.90 -16.48 -16.09
CA VAL A 714 27.46 -15.14 -16.52
C VAL A 714 27.81 -14.16 -15.42
N GLN A 715 28.94 -13.44 -15.56
CA GLN A 715 29.50 -12.62 -14.48
C GLN A 715 29.40 -11.13 -14.73
N THR A 716 29.32 -10.71 -15.98
CA THR A 716 29.31 -9.28 -16.38
C THR A 716 28.01 -8.89 -17.06
N LEU A 717 27.77 -7.57 -17.20
CA LEU A 717 26.64 -7.06 -17.97
C LEU A 717 26.66 -7.57 -19.42
N ALA A 718 27.84 -7.59 -20.06
CA ALA A 718 27.99 -8.10 -21.41
C ALA A 718 27.55 -9.57 -21.53
N ASP A 719 27.90 -10.42 -20.57
CA ASP A 719 27.50 -11.83 -20.56
C ASP A 719 25.98 -11.96 -20.43
N ALA A 720 25.36 -11.16 -19.56
CA ALA A 720 23.91 -11.18 -19.35
C ALA A 720 23.14 -10.72 -20.59
N LEU A 721 23.59 -9.64 -21.24
CA LEU A 721 23.01 -9.16 -22.50
C LEU A 721 23.17 -10.18 -23.64
N ALA A 722 24.32 -10.86 -23.71
CA ALA A 722 24.55 -11.93 -24.68
C ALA A 722 23.63 -13.14 -24.43
N LEU A 723 23.46 -13.53 -23.16
CA LEU A 723 22.54 -14.61 -22.79
C LEU A 723 21.09 -14.24 -23.13
N GLN A 724 20.64 -13.04 -22.78
CA GLN A 724 19.32 -12.52 -23.14
C GLN A 724 19.12 -12.57 -24.66
N SER A 725 20.12 -12.17 -25.44
CA SER A 725 20.05 -12.20 -26.91
C SER A 725 19.85 -13.61 -27.47
N SER A 726 20.50 -14.62 -26.86
CA SER A 726 20.34 -16.02 -27.28
C SER A 726 18.93 -16.58 -27.08
N ALA A 727 18.13 -15.98 -26.19
CA ALA A 727 16.73 -16.38 -26.01
C ALA A 727 15.89 -16.10 -27.27
N PHE A 728 16.25 -15.08 -28.05
CA PHE A 728 15.57 -14.72 -29.28
C PHE A 728 15.84 -15.75 -30.40
N ASP A 729 17.09 -16.22 -30.53
CA ASP A 729 17.49 -17.20 -31.56
C ASP A 729 16.76 -18.55 -31.41
N HIS A 730 16.41 -18.94 -30.19
CA HIS A 730 15.71 -20.20 -29.91
C HIS A 730 14.20 -20.14 -30.18
N GLN A 731 13.59 -18.96 -30.12
CA GLN A 731 12.17 -18.77 -30.44
C GLN A 731 11.94 -18.73 -31.96
N ASP A 732 12.83 -18.11 -32.73
CA ASP A 732 12.77 -18.13 -34.20
C ASP A 732 12.97 -19.54 -34.80
N ALA A 733 13.61 -20.45 -34.06
CA ALA A 733 13.77 -21.85 -34.47
C ALA A 733 12.57 -22.75 -34.10
N SER A 734 11.64 -22.27 -33.27
CA SER A 734 10.47 -23.02 -32.77
C SER A 734 9.11 -22.44 -33.18
N ALA A 735 9.09 -21.27 -33.82
CA ALA A 735 7.97 -20.73 -34.61
C ALA A 735 7.99 -21.26 -36.06
#